data_AF-A0A0B3AG34-F1
#
_entry.id   AF-A0A0B3AG34-F1
#
_cell.length_a   1.000
_cell.length_b   1.000
_cell.length_c   1.000
_cell.angle_alpha   90.00
_cell.angle_beta   90.00
_cell.angle_gamma   90.00
#
_symmetry.space_group_name_H-M   'P 1'
#
loop_
_entity.id
_entity.type
_entity.pdbx_description
1 polymer ?
#
loop_
_entity_poly.entity_id
_entity_poly.type
_entity_poly.pdbx_seq_one_letter_code
_entity_poly.pdbx_strand_id
1 'polypeptide(L)'
;MKQEASSIFRKHGKEILAGLILLVLAGIYYREIFSTTRLNPAGTHYIEVQTLFAQNYLDAVYEHGTLPFWTRSWFGGHPFFTDPQVFFVNLTFAYLMLFKQVILAINLSLLSYLIIGLAGMYFLAKYITNNVYASMIAGFVYIFNEYILQFIIIGNPSIAEPYMLIPWILLFVIKALKEGKNFFLNIALAAALFACQVMSGGIVILLYTWVIVGIYLGLEIILALFSGNHGKKTILRIVVIFVALAVLAVALSASKLLPDFSLVEVTNRAAGVSYAEYIGSEKYFYPGNLYPVKAGWLFLDVGLVAALLAIMSLKKMKNRYVVFGVLLALVGFLLAFDIGLGQLFYNYAPGFRQMRNLQRALVLFVFAMPLLAGMGYTYLETKLGKMQSTKKWMARNGSAMIFFLAVLALIFANVWLAKWRWQTIEIKQQIDENQLARYLENEIKGKGEIFRVYNLDVGDIIAAYGFGWYSRYGIEHYGGGGSIWTGDYVQYTAIARQYNPAKLLGLANVKYLAAKNEINVPGFTLVRKFDECASCEADDLSKWVDGPYLYSNDLYLPRYYLVDYGVLILGAKADVDNVAFQMLLQPGIDPGKLVITKGAQGVSDYSENELMAHDMIILLQNSYAPADAPKLKAFVEAGGILVPDVFNPGQSLSFENLTLMLSRESSGRQMLQIKPSVYGPNRIEFRLNGEKGLFFLGEKFYMFPEWKASINGKEIRIHNANGIGSLVILNGKSGDLVFSYVPAGFVKGVWLTIAGLALSILLIIMDRKMGWSQKYF
;
A
#
# COMPACT_ATOMS: atom_id res chain seq x y z
N MET A 1 -7.32 12.88 -47.13
CA MET A 1 -6.50 11.75 -46.64
C MET A 1 -5.02 11.75 -47.06
N LYS A 2 -4.59 11.34 -48.28
CA LYS A 2 -3.14 11.26 -48.62
C LYS A 2 -2.40 12.60 -48.54
N GLN A 3 -3.01 13.70 -49.00
CA GLN A 3 -2.43 15.05 -48.90
C GLN A 3 -2.41 15.61 -47.46
N GLU A 4 -3.43 15.29 -46.64
CA GLU A 4 -3.45 15.67 -45.22
C GLU A 4 -2.43 14.87 -44.40
N ALA A 5 -2.30 13.57 -44.67
CA ALA A 5 -1.27 12.74 -44.06
C ALA A 5 0.13 13.22 -44.44
N SER A 6 0.38 13.62 -45.69
CA SER A 6 1.67 14.17 -46.11
C SER A 6 1.94 15.58 -45.52
N SER A 7 0.88 16.37 -45.32
CA SER A 7 0.93 17.67 -44.64
C SER A 7 1.33 17.54 -43.17
N ILE A 8 0.72 16.58 -42.46
CA ILE A 8 1.04 16.27 -41.06
C ILE A 8 2.46 15.73 -40.95
N PHE A 9 2.88 14.80 -41.82
CA PHE A 9 4.25 14.28 -41.82
C PHE A 9 5.30 15.35 -42.19
N ARG A 10 4.97 16.31 -43.07
CA ARG A 10 5.89 17.44 -43.34
C ARG A 10 6.01 18.39 -42.15
N LYS A 11 4.93 18.61 -41.39
CA LYS A 11 4.90 19.56 -40.26
C LYS A 11 5.42 18.96 -38.95
N HIS A 12 5.21 17.66 -38.74
CA HIS A 12 5.52 16.96 -37.49
C HIS A 12 6.39 15.70 -37.69
N GLY A 13 6.98 15.50 -38.87
CA GLY A 13 7.70 14.27 -39.20
C GLY A 13 8.91 14.02 -38.31
N LYS A 14 9.56 15.08 -37.80
CA LYS A 14 10.66 14.94 -36.84
C LYS A 14 10.16 14.44 -35.49
N GLU A 15 9.01 14.94 -35.04
CA GLU A 15 8.34 14.56 -33.80
C GLU A 15 7.78 13.13 -33.86
N ILE A 16 7.22 12.73 -35.02
CA ILE A 16 6.72 11.37 -35.24
C ILE A 16 7.87 10.38 -35.29
N LEU A 17 8.94 10.66 -36.05
CA LEU A 17 10.13 9.81 -36.13
C LEU A 17 10.82 9.70 -34.76
N ALA A 18 10.92 10.83 -34.05
CA ALA A 18 11.40 10.88 -32.68
C ALA A 18 10.60 9.94 -31.75
N GLY A 19 9.26 10.07 -31.77
CA GLY A 19 8.36 9.23 -30.97
C GLY A 19 8.46 7.75 -31.31
N LEU A 20 8.59 7.41 -32.60
CA LEU A 20 8.75 6.02 -33.05
C LEU A 20 10.09 5.42 -32.60
N ILE A 21 11.20 6.14 -32.78
CA ILE A 21 12.52 5.69 -32.31
C ILE A 21 12.48 5.48 -30.79
N LEU A 22 11.89 6.43 -30.07
CA LEU A 22 11.69 6.37 -28.62
C LEU A 22 10.91 5.13 -28.18
N LEU A 23 9.77 4.86 -28.82
CA LEU A 23 8.92 3.71 -28.51
C LEU A 23 9.60 2.38 -28.84
N VAL A 24 10.31 2.30 -29.97
CA VAL A 24 11.05 1.10 -30.36
C VAL A 24 12.19 0.83 -29.37
N LEU A 25 12.93 1.85 -28.97
CA LEU A 25 14.02 1.70 -28.01
C LEU A 25 13.51 1.32 -26.61
N ALA A 26 12.42 1.94 -26.15
CA ALA A 26 11.77 1.54 -24.92
C ALA A 26 11.25 0.09 -25.01
N GLY A 27 10.62 -0.28 -26.12
CA GLY A 27 10.14 -1.65 -26.35
C GLY A 27 11.26 -2.70 -26.43
N ILE A 28 12.41 -2.37 -27.04
CA ILE A 28 13.58 -3.26 -27.09
C ILE A 28 14.20 -3.40 -25.70
N TYR A 29 14.37 -2.28 -25.00
CA TYR A 29 14.90 -2.28 -23.64
C TYR A 29 14.00 -3.12 -22.77
N TYR A 30 12.71 -2.78 -22.66
CA TYR A 30 11.69 -3.44 -21.85
C TYR A 30 11.04 -4.68 -22.50
N ARG A 31 11.70 -5.34 -23.46
CA ARG A 31 11.07 -6.43 -24.24
C ARG A 31 10.55 -7.59 -23.38
N GLU A 32 11.23 -7.88 -22.28
CA GLU A 32 10.86 -8.96 -21.37
C GLU A 32 9.59 -8.62 -20.56
N ILE A 33 9.13 -7.35 -20.55
CA ILE A 33 7.85 -6.92 -19.95
C ILE A 33 6.66 -7.43 -20.76
N PHE A 34 6.77 -7.71 -22.06
CA PHE A 34 5.63 -8.20 -22.84
C PHE A 34 5.20 -9.66 -22.54
N SER A 35 5.85 -10.31 -21.57
CA SER A 35 5.52 -11.68 -21.19
C SER A 35 4.24 -11.77 -20.37
N THR A 36 3.47 -12.84 -20.60
CA THR A 36 2.33 -13.25 -19.77
C THR A 36 2.74 -14.17 -18.62
N THR A 37 3.96 -14.69 -18.63
CA THR A 37 4.42 -15.72 -17.70
C THR A 37 5.67 -15.30 -16.92
N ARG A 38 6.33 -14.23 -17.34
CA ARG A 38 7.51 -13.65 -16.68
C ARG A 38 7.22 -12.29 -16.08
N LEU A 39 7.73 -12.06 -14.87
CA LEU A 39 7.85 -10.73 -14.28
C LEU A 39 9.27 -10.21 -14.47
N ASN A 40 9.38 -8.93 -14.79
CA ASN A 40 10.65 -8.26 -15.02
C ASN A 40 10.74 -6.95 -14.21
N PRO A 41 11.77 -6.77 -13.37
CA PRO A 41 12.60 -7.76 -12.67
C PRO A 41 11.98 -8.24 -11.35
N ALA A 42 12.57 -9.33 -10.86
CA ALA A 42 12.34 -10.13 -9.64
C ALA A 42 12.34 -9.39 -8.30
N GLY A 43 11.78 -8.19 -8.22
CA GLY A 43 11.64 -7.51 -6.96
C GLY A 43 10.60 -8.18 -6.08
N THR A 44 10.97 -8.47 -4.82
CA THR A 44 10.06 -8.95 -3.76
C THR A 44 8.69 -8.29 -3.78
N HIS A 45 8.66 -7.00 -3.99
CA HIS A 45 7.46 -6.20 -3.84
C HIS A 45 6.49 -6.42 -5.01
N TYR A 46 6.99 -6.73 -6.22
CA TYR A 46 6.14 -7.14 -7.34
C TYR A 46 5.55 -8.52 -7.07
N ILE A 47 6.41 -9.44 -6.66
CA ILE A 47 6.06 -10.84 -6.48
C ILE A 47 5.12 -11.01 -5.28
N GLU A 48 5.39 -10.44 -4.13
CA GLU A 48 4.59 -10.67 -2.92
C GLU A 48 3.35 -9.79 -2.90
N VAL A 49 3.55 -8.47 -2.99
CA VAL A 49 2.52 -7.49 -2.65
C VAL A 49 1.58 -7.23 -3.84
N GLN A 50 2.13 -7.00 -5.02
CA GLN A 50 1.30 -6.61 -6.18
C GLN A 50 0.48 -7.77 -6.73
N THR A 51 1.03 -8.99 -6.73
CA THR A 51 0.23 -10.16 -7.12
C THR A 51 -0.84 -10.48 -6.08
N LEU A 52 -0.54 -10.39 -4.78
CA LEU A 52 -1.55 -10.46 -3.71
C LEU A 52 -2.68 -9.48 -3.96
N PHE A 53 -2.33 -8.24 -4.30
CA PHE A 53 -3.32 -7.19 -4.55
C PHE A 53 -4.21 -7.55 -5.74
N ALA A 54 -3.60 -7.96 -6.85
CA ALA A 54 -4.34 -8.37 -8.03
C ALA A 54 -5.20 -9.62 -7.80
N GLN A 55 -4.71 -10.62 -7.05
CA GLN A 55 -5.47 -11.83 -6.73
C GLN A 55 -6.70 -11.51 -5.88
N ASN A 56 -6.58 -10.63 -4.88
CA ASN A 56 -7.73 -10.19 -4.09
C ASN A 56 -8.78 -9.45 -4.93
N TYR A 57 -8.36 -8.68 -5.94
CA TYR A 57 -9.29 -8.09 -6.90
C TYR A 57 -10.00 -9.15 -7.76
N LEU A 58 -9.28 -10.17 -8.22
CA LEU A 58 -9.90 -11.25 -9.00
C LEU A 58 -10.91 -12.02 -8.15
N ASP A 59 -10.54 -12.43 -6.93
CA ASP A 59 -11.43 -13.10 -5.97
C ASP A 59 -12.69 -12.26 -5.70
N ALA A 60 -12.53 -11.03 -5.22
CA ALA A 60 -13.67 -10.20 -4.83
C ALA A 60 -14.58 -9.83 -6.01
N VAL A 61 -14.02 -9.47 -7.17
CA VAL A 61 -14.82 -8.98 -8.30
C VAL A 61 -15.45 -10.12 -9.08
N TYR A 62 -14.70 -11.19 -9.38
CA TYR A 62 -15.20 -12.27 -10.25
C TYR A 62 -15.92 -13.38 -9.49
N GLU A 63 -15.48 -13.73 -8.29
CA GLU A 63 -16.12 -14.80 -7.51
C GLU A 63 -17.27 -14.27 -6.64
N HIS A 64 -17.18 -13.00 -6.21
CA HIS A 64 -18.13 -12.42 -5.25
C HIS A 64 -18.90 -11.19 -5.75
N GLY A 65 -18.56 -10.61 -6.90
CA GLY A 65 -19.26 -9.42 -7.43
C GLY A 65 -19.11 -8.15 -6.56
N THR A 66 -18.00 -8.03 -5.83
CA THR A 66 -17.72 -6.90 -4.92
C THR A 66 -16.31 -6.32 -5.11
N LEU A 67 -15.99 -5.19 -4.49
CA LEU A 67 -14.61 -4.70 -4.37
C LEU A 67 -13.93 -5.33 -3.14
N PRO A 68 -12.63 -5.65 -3.16
CA PRO A 68 -11.96 -6.25 -2.00
C PRO A 68 -11.74 -5.20 -0.90
N PHE A 69 -12.67 -5.03 0.05
CA PHE A 69 -12.43 -4.14 1.19
C PHE A 69 -11.60 -4.81 2.28
N TRP A 70 -11.72 -6.13 2.40
CA TRP A 70 -10.99 -6.96 3.34
C TRP A 70 -10.25 -8.07 2.60
N THR A 71 -9.05 -8.43 3.06
CA THR A 71 -8.31 -9.59 2.57
C THR A 71 -8.17 -10.62 3.67
N ARG A 72 -8.32 -11.90 3.28
CA ARG A 72 -8.09 -13.07 4.14
C ARG A 72 -6.69 -13.66 3.97
N SER A 73 -5.96 -13.21 2.96
CA SER A 73 -4.76 -13.86 2.47
C SER A 73 -3.51 -13.58 3.30
N TRP A 74 -3.48 -12.53 4.13
CA TRP A 74 -2.34 -12.23 5.00
C TRP A 74 -2.74 -11.56 6.33
N PHE A 75 -1.83 -11.57 7.30
CA PHE A 75 -2.05 -11.12 8.68
C PHE A 75 -3.21 -11.83 9.39
N GLY A 76 -3.70 -12.97 8.88
CA GLY A 76 -4.90 -13.62 9.39
C GLY A 76 -6.16 -12.75 9.24
N GLY A 77 -6.23 -11.94 8.19
CA GLY A 77 -7.32 -10.98 7.96
C GLY A 77 -6.85 -9.54 8.18
N HIS A 78 -7.03 -8.69 7.16
CA HIS A 78 -6.64 -7.28 7.23
C HIS A 78 -7.53 -6.42 6.31
N PRO A 79 -7.81 -5.15 6.66
CA PRO A 79 -8.36 -4.17 5.72
C PRO A 79 -7.48 -4.05 4.47
N PHE A 80 -8.01 -4.45 3.32
CA PHE A 80 -7.25 -4.47 2.08
C PHE A 80 -7.26 -3.10 1.42
N PHE A 81 -8.45 -2.57 1.13
CA PHE A 81 -8.61 -1.37 0.34
C PHE A 81 -8.04 -0.10 0.99
N THR A 82 -7.96 -0.09 2.31
CA THR A 82 -7.42 1.01 3.13
C THR A 82 -5.89 1.02 3.18
N ASP A 83 -5.22 0.00 2.63
CA ASP A 83 -3.77 0.06 2.47
C ASP A 83 -3.44 1.13 1.40
N PRO A 84 -2.60 2.12 1.71
CA PRO A 84 -2.30 3.22 0.80
C PRO A 84 -1.51 2.77 -0.44
N GLN A 85 -0.95 1.55 -0.48
CA GLN A 85 -0.25 1.00 -1.65
C GLN A 85 -1.15 0.22 -2.60
N VAL A 86 -2.36 -0.16 -2.16
CA VAL A 86 -3.33 -0.88 -3.01
C VAL A 86 -3.80 0.08 -4.10
N PHE A 87 -3.55 -0.30 -5.36
CA PHE A 87 -4.03 0.44 -6.51
C PHE A 87 -5.55 0.31 -6.66
N PHE A 88 -6.22 1.33 -7.19
CA PHE A 88 -7.65 1.35 -7.45
C PHE A 88 -7.96 2.23 -8.68
N VAL A 89 -8.68 1.69 -9.67
CA VAL A 89 -9.07 2.44 -10.90
C VAL A 89 -7.86 3.08 -11.63
N ASN A 90 -6.69 2.43 -11.57
CA ASN A 90 -5.51 2.76 -12.39
C ASN A 90 -5.41 1.81 -13.61
N LEU A 91 -4.32 1.91 -14.39
CA LEU A 91 -4.12 1.03 -15.55
C LEU A 91 -3.95 -0.44 -15.16
N THR A 92 -3.29 -0.75 -14.03
CA THR A 92 -3.20 -2.12 -13.52
C THR A 92 -4.58 -2.71 -13.27
N PHE A 93 -5.47 -1.97 -12.58
CA PHE A 93 -6.86 -2.39 -12.38
C PHE A 93 -7.59 -2.59 -13.70
N ALA A 94 -7.50 -1.63 -14.63
CA ALA A 94 -8.18 -1.72 -15.93
C ALA A 94 -7.73 -2.95 -16.75
N TYR A 95 -6.41 -3.19 -16.83
CA TYR A 95 -5.88 -4.37 -17.52
C TYR A 95 -6.20 -5.68 -16.80
N LEU A 96 -6.22 -5.68 -15.48
CA LEU A 96 -6.60 -6.84 -14.69
C LEU A 96 -8.06 -7.23 -14.95
N MET A 97 -8.96 -6.24 -14.97
CA MET A 97 -10.37 -6.47 -15.31
C MET A 97 -10.52 -6.90 -16.78
N LEU A 98 -9.75 -6.34 -17.71
CA LEU A 98 -9.87 -6.67 -19.13
C LEU A 98 -9.36 -8.08 -19.47
N PHE A 99 -8.19 -8.45 -18.95
CA PHE A 99 -7.48 -9.67 -19.38
C PHE A 99 -7.59 -10.83 -18.38
N LYS A 100 -7.98 -10.57 -17.12
CA LYS A 100 -7.99 -11.54 -16.02
C LYS A 100 -6.64 -12.27 -15.83
N GLN A 101 -5.55 -11.59 -16.18
CA GLN A 101 -4.19 -12.12 -16.07
C GLN A 101 -3.33 -11.15 -15.27
N VAL A 102 -2.94 -11.57 -14.06
CA VAL A 102 -2.19 -10.75 -13.10
C VAL A 102 -0.88 -10.24 -13.68
N ILE A 103 -0.06 -11.15 -14.22
CA ILE A 103 1.29 -10.83 -14.72
C ILE A 103 1.22 -9.86 -15.90
N LEU A 104 0.34 -10.17 -16.86
CA LEU A 104 0.12 -9.32 -18.03
C LEU A 104 -0.36 -7.92 -17.63
N ALA A 105 -1.31 -7.82 -16.71
CA ALA A 105 -1.87 -6.54 -16.28
C ALA A 105 -0.82 -5.62 -15.64
N ILE A 106 0.00 -6.16 -14.74
CA ILE A 106 1.09 -5.43 -14.07
C ILE A 106 2.11 -4.95 -15.11
N ASN A 107 2.56 -5.85 -15.98
CA ASN A 107 3.55 -5.56 -17.00
C ASN A 107 3.06 -4.48 -18.00
N LEU A 108 1.85 -4.63 -18.53
CA LEU A 108 1.25 -3.65 -19.44
C LEU A 108 1.03 -2.29 -18.77
N SER A 109 0.66 -2.28 -17.49
CA SER A 109 0.54 -1.04 -16.72
C SER A 109 1.88 -0.30 -16.67
N LEU A 110 2.94 -0.98 -16.22
CA LEU A 110 4.26 -0.38 -16.11
C LEU A 110 4.75 0.20 -17.45
N LEU A 111 4.61 -0.57 -18.54
CA LEU A 111 4.97 -0.10 -19.87
C LEU A 111 4.17 1.14 -20.29
N SER A 112 2.86 1.14 -20.02
CA SER A 112 2.00 2.26 -20.34
C SER A 112 2.38 3.52 -19.57
N TYR A 113 2.69 3.39 -18.28
CA TYR A 113 3.17 4.50 -17.46
C TYR A 113 4.53 5.01 -17.93
N LEU A 114 5.45 4.15 -18.36
CA LEU A 114 6.73 4.58 -18.97
C LEU A 114 6.49 5.45 -20.21
N ILE A 115 5.57 5.04 -21.09
CA ILE A 115 5.19 5.83 -22.29
C ILE A 115 4.55 7.15 -21.87
N ILE A 116 3.65 7.13 -20.88
CA ILE A 116 3.00 8.34 -20.36
C ILE A 116 4.02 9.30 -19.77
N GLY A 117 4.97 8.83 -18.96
CA GLY A 117 6.00 9.66 -18.34
C GLY A 117 6.98 10.24 -19.35
N LEU A 118 7.39 9.43 -20.32
CA LEU A 118 8.20 9.87 -21.44
C LEU A 118 7.51 11.00 -22.22
N ALA A 119 6.24 10.78 -22.60
CA ALA A 119 5.46 11.77 -23.33
C ALA A 119 5.28 13.04 -22.48
N GLY A 120 4.94 12.90 -21.20
CA GLY A 120 4.75 14.03 -20.30
C GLY A 120 5.99 14.89 -20.18
N MET A 121 7.15 14.26 -19.97
CA MET A 121 8.39 15.00 -19.87
C MET A 121 8.81 15.63 -21.20
N TYR A 122 8.60 14.93 -22.31
CA TYR A 122 8.78 15.51 -23.64
C TYR A 122 7.92 16.76 -23.83
N PHE A 123 6.61 16.71 -23.53
CA PHE A 123 5.73 17.86 -23.72
C PHE A 123 6.01 19.00 -22.76
N LEU A 124 6.38 18.70 -21.51
CA LEU A 124 6.83 19.71 -20.54
C LEU A 124 8.09 20.43 -21.04
N ALA A 125 9.11 19.67 -21.42
CA ALA A 125 10.36 20.24 -21.95
C ALA A 125 10.12 20.98 -23.27
N LYS A 126 9.22 20.49 -24.13
CA LYS A 126 8.86 21.16 -25.39
C LYS A 126 8.17 22.49 -25.14
N TYR A 127 7.28 22.55 -24.15
CA TYR A 127 6.62 23.78 -23.75
C TYR A 127 7.62 24.82 -23.21
N ILE A 128 8.61 24.37 -22.43
CA ILE A 128 9.59 25.24 -21.78
C ILE A 128 10.68 25.72 -22.76
N THR A 129 11.19 24.83 -23.61
CA THR A 129 12.38 25.07 -24.45
C THR A 129 12.05 25.41 -25.90
N ASN A 130 10.83 25.07 -26.34
CA ASN A 130 10.42 25.05 -27.75
C ASN A 130 11.31 24.19 -28.67
N ASN A 131 12.15 23.31 -28.13
CA ASN A 131 13.16 22.57 -28.88
C ASN A 131 12.90 21.06 -28.88
N VAL A 132 12.80 20.43 -30.05
CA VAL A 132 12.46 19.00 -30.17
C VAL A 132 13.54 18.10 -29.58
N TYR A 133 14.81 18.35 -29.88
CA TYR A 133 15.93 17.52 -29.42
C TYR A 133 16.14 17.64 -27.90
N ALA A 134 16.07 18.85 -27.36
CA ALA A 134 16.10 19.07 -25.92
C ALA A 134 14.97 18.31 -25.19
N SER A 135 13.78 18.28 -25.81
CA SER A 135 12.61 17.58 -25.27
C SER A 135 12.76 16.07 -25.30
N MET A 136 13.35 15.54 -26.37
CA MET A 136 13.69 14.11 -26.45
C MET A 136 14.74 13.73 -25.39
N ILE A 137 15.80 14.53 -25.23
CA ILE A 137 16.82 14.29 -24.20
C ILE A 137 16.17 14.27 -22.82
N ALA A 138 15.34 15.26 -22.50
CA ALA A 138 14.64 15.32 -21.22
C ALA A 138 13.74 14.10 -20.99
N GLY A 139 12.97 13.68 -22.01
CA GLY A 139 12.14 12.49 -21.95
C GLY A 139 12.93 11.20 -21.70
N PHE A 140 14.01 10.99 -22.46
CA PHE A 140 14.87 9.81 -22.29
C PHE A 140 15.49 9.76 -20.89
N VAL A 141 16.15 10.84 -20.46
CA VAL A 141 16.80 10.89 -19.13
C VAL A 141 15.77 10.67 -18.01
N TYR A 142 14.52 11.08 -18.21
CA TYR A 142 13.47 10.93 -17.23
C TYR A 142 12.99 9.48 -17.02
N ILE A 143 12.90 8.66 -18.06
CA ILE A 143 12.47 7.26 -17.91
C ILE A 143 13.64 6.27 -17.70
N PHE A 144 14.88 6.72 -17.93
CA PHE A 144 16.10 5.90 -17.83
C PHE A 144 17.04 6.34 -16.70
N ASN A 145 16.59 7.14 -15.74
CA ASN A 145 17.41 7.45 -14.57
C ASN A 145 17.44 6.26 -13.58
N GLU A 146 18.52 6.17 -12.80
CA GLU A 146 18.77 5.03 -11.94
C GLU A 146 17.77 4.93 -10.78
N TYR A 147 17.20 6.05 -10.33
CA TYR A 147 16.17 6.06 -9.28
C TYR A 147 14.93 5.29 -9.73
N ILE A 148 14.41 5.57 -10.93
CA ILE A 148 13.22 4.88 -11.43
C ILE A 148 13.51 3.44 -11.83
N LEU A 149 14.67 3.18 -12.43
CA LEU A 149 15.09 1.82 -12.77
C LEU A 149 15.16 0.92 -11.54
N GLN A 150 15.69 1.40 -10.40
CA GLN A 150 15.70 0.64 -9.14
C GLN A 150 14.30 0.29 -8.64
N PHE A 151 13.33 1.21 -8.70
CA PHE A 151 11.96 0.90 -8.28
C PHE A 151 11.22 -0.01 -9.24
N ILE A 152 11.57 0.02 -10.53
CA ILE A 152 11.12 -0.97 -11.51
C ILE A 152 11.72 -2.35 -11.17
N ILE A 153 13.03 -2.42 -10.90
CA ILE A 153 13.76 -3.64 -10.53
C ILE A 153 13.22 -4.26 -9.22
N ILE A 154 13.05 -3.46 -8.17
CA ILE A 154 12.52 -3.88 -6.86
C ILE A 154 11.00 -4.14 -6.92
N GLY A 155 10.35 -3.67 -7.97
CA GLY A 155 8.98 -4.00 -8.25
C GLY A 155 7.94 -3.24 -7.45
N ASN A 156 8.16 -1.94 -7.30
CA ASN A 156 7.28 -1.08 -6.55
C ASN A 156 6.52 -0.11 -7.48
N PRO A 157 5.43 -0.54 -8.13
CA PRO A 157 4.64 0.30 -9.02
C PRO A 157 3.97 1.47 -8.26
N SER A 158 3.70 1.32 -6.95
CA SER A 158 3.22 2.40 -6.10
C SER A 158 4.20 3.59 -6.00
N ILE A 159 5.44 3.42 -6.45
CA ILE A 159 6.40 4.52 -6.65
C ILE A 159 6.56 4.85 -8.13
N ALA A 160 6.72 3.83 -8.97
CA ALA A 160 7.06 4.03 -10.37
C ALA A 160 5.93 4.66 -11.20
N GLU A 161 4.69 4.18 -11.05
CA GLU A 161 3.53 4.71 -11.77
C GLU A 161 3.22 6.18 -11.45
N PRO A 162 3.05 6.60 -10.18
CA PRO A 162 2.75 8.00 -9.86
C PRO A 162 3.90 8.93 -10.23
N TYR A 163 5.16 8.44 -10.21
CA TYR A 163 6.31 9.22 -10.67
C TYR A 163 6.08 9.70 -12.10
N MET A 164 5.68 8.81 -13.01
CA MET A 164 5.47 9.12 -14.43
C MET A 164 4.41 10.21 -14.70
N LEU A 165 3.57 10.54 -13.71
CA LEU A 165 2.55 11.57 -13.85
C LEU A 165 3.06 12.99 -13.51
N ILE A 166 4.19 13.12 -12.80
CA ILE A 166 4.74 14.41 -12.34
C ILE A 166 4.91 15.42 -13.50
N PRO A 167 5.49 15.07 -14.67
CA PRO A 167 5.72 16.05 -15.73
C PRO A 167 4.42 16.62 -16.30
N TRP A 168 3.37 15.80 -16.39
CA TRP A 168 2.05 16.24 -16.84
C TRP A 168 1.40 17.19 -15.84
N ILE A 169 1.48 16.86 -14.54
CA ILE A 169 0.99 17.72 -13.46
C ILE A 169 1.65 19.10 -13.57
N LEU A 170 2.99 19.14 -13.63
CA LEU A 170 3.71 20.41 -13.71
C LEU A 170 3.41 21.15 -15.01
N LEU A 171 3.28 20.47 -16.15
CA LEU A 171 2.89 21.07 -17.43
C LEU A 171 1.55 21.79 -17.31
N PHE A 172 0.53 21.15 -16.75
CA PHE A 172 -0.79 21.76 -16.62
C PHE A 172 -0.82 22.88 -15.57
N VAL A 173 -0.05 22.78 -14.48
CA VAL A 173 0.13 23.89 -13.54
C VAL A 173 0.76 25.10 -14.22
N ILE A 174 1.83 24.90 -15.01
CA ILE A 174 2.49 25.97 -15.77
C ILE A 174 1.50 26.59 -16.78
N LYS A 175 0.72 25.78 -17.48
CA LYS A 175 -0.29 26.26 -18.42
C LYS A 175 -1.40 27.05 -17.73
N ALA A 176 -1.91 26.59 -16.59
CA ALA A 176 -2.91 27.34 -15.82
C ALA A 176 -2.38 28.73 -15.42
N LEU A 177 -1.11 28.81 -15.04
CA LEU A 177 -0.47 30.06 -14.66
C LEU A 177 -0.24 31.01 -15.86
N LYS A 178 0.18 30.48 -17.01
CA LYS A 178 0.66 31.29 -18.15
C LYS A 178 -0.36 31.49 -19.25
N GLU A 179 -1.31 30.57 -19.39
CA GLU A 179 -2.35 30.63 -20.41
C GLU A 179 -3.63 31.18 -19.77
N GLY A 180 -4.17 32.28 -20.32
CA GLY A 180 -5.47 32.84 -19.91
C GLY A 180 -6.68 32.06 -20.45
N LYS A 181 -6.47 31.08 -21.33
CA LYS A 181 -7.52 30.24 -21.91
C LYS A 181 -7.44 28.85 -21.27
N ASN A 182 -8.59 28.21 -21.03
CA ASN A 182 -8.67 26.87 -20.42
C ASN A 182 -8.08 26.82 -19.00
N PHE A 183 -8.21 27.90 -18.23
CA PHE A 183 -7.61 28.03 -16.91
C PHE A 183 -8.05 26.89 -15.98
N PHE A 184 -9.36 26.73 -15.81
CA PHE A 184 -9.91 25.68 -14.96
C PHE A 184 -9.76 24.27 -15.55
N LEU A 185 -9.69 24.13 -16.87
CA LEU A 185 -9.39 22.83 -17.49
C LEU A 185 -7.98 22.36 -17.12
N ASN A 186 -6.99 23.26 -17.19
CA ASN A 186 -5.62 22.91 -16.81
C ASN A 186 -5.53 22.56 -15.31
N ILE A 187 -6.24 23.28 -14.43
CA ILE A 187 -6.33 22.93 -13.00
C ILE A 187 -6.99 21.57 -12.80
N ALA A 188 -8.13 21.30 -13.46
CA ALA A 188 -8.84 20.03 -13.36
C ALA A 188 -8.01 18.85 -13.88
N LEU A 189 -7.26 19.03 -14.97
CA LEU A 189 -6.35 18.01 -15.50
C LEU A 189 -5.20 17.73 -14.53
N ALA A 190 -4.58 18.77 -13.95
CA ALA A 190 -3.55 18.59 -12.93
C ALA A 190 -4.11 17.89 -11.68
N ALA A 191 -5.30 18.29 -11.21
CA ALA A 191 -5.98 17.68 -10.07
C ALA A 191 -6.34 16.22 -10.31
N ALA A 192 -6.84 15.88 -11.51
CA ALA A 192 -7.13 14.51 -11.89
C ALA A 192 -5.86 13.65 -11.90
N LEU A 193 -4.72 14.18 -12.36
CA LEU A 193 -3.44 13.47 -12.33
C LEU A 193 -2.88 13.30 -10.92
N PHE A 194 -3.06 14.29 -10.02
CA PHE A 194 -2.80 14.11 -8.60
C PHE A 194 -3.68 13.00 -8.00
N ALA A 195 -4.96 12.98 -8.35
CA ALA A 195 -5.85 11.91 -7.92
C ALA A 195 -5.39 10.55 -8.47
N CYS A 196 -4.94 10.47 -9.73
CA CYS A 196 -4.35 9.26 -10.30
C CYS A 196 -3.09 8.81 -9.53
N GLN A 197 -2.27 9.72 -8.99
CA GLN A 197 -1.15 9.32 -8.13
C GLN A 197 -1.63 8.62 -6.85
N VAL A 198 -2.72 9.10 -6.22
CA VAL A 198 -3.33 8.42 -5.07
C VAL A 198 -3.89 7.05 -5.48
N MET A 199 -4.61 7.00 -6.59
CA MET A 199 -5.23 5.80 -7.13
C MET A 199 -4.21 4.71 -7.49
N SER A 200 -2.99 5.06 -7.86
CA SER A 200 -1.88 4.10 -8.05
C SER A 200 -1.22 3.63 -6.74
N GLY A 201 -1.74 4.03 -5.58
CA GLY A 201 -1.15 3.75 -4.27
C GLY A 201 0.05 4.66 -3.93
N GLY A 202 0.16 5.80 -4.60
CA GLY A 202 1.36 6.63 -4.70
C GLY A 202 1.55 7.71 -3.65
N ILE A 203 1.11 7.50 -2.40
CA ILE A 203 1.09 8.55 -1.37
C ILE A 203 2.46 9.20 -1.12
N VAL A 204 3.54 8.41 -1.26
CA VAL A 204 4.92 8.90 -1.12
C VAL A 204 5.27 9.90 -2.23
N ILE A 205 4.97 9.55 -3.47
CA ILE A 205 5.25 10.41 -4.62
C ILE A 205 4.32 11.61 -4.66
N LEU A 206 3.08 11.47 -4.18
CA LEU A 206 2.13 12.57 -4.03
C LEU A 206 2.74 13.73 -3.22
N LEU A 207 3.31 13.45 -2.05
CA LEU A 207 3.90 14.49 -1.20
C LEU A 207 5.05 15.22 -1.90
N TYR A 208 5.95 14.48 -2.54
CA TYR A 208 7.05 15.10 -3.29
C TYR A 208 6.56 15.87 -4.52
N THR A 209 5.47 15.44 -5.15
CA THR A 209 4.85 16.18 -6.27
C THR A 209 4.30 17.53 -5.80
N TRP A 210 3.70 17.58 -4.62
CA TRP A 210 3.31 18.85 -3.98
C TRP A 210 4.51 19.74 -3.67
N VAL A 211 5.66 19.17 -3.27
CA VAL A 211 6.91 19.94 -3.10
C VAL A 211 7.40 20.52 -4.44
N ILE A 212 7.37 19.74 -5.53
CA ILE A 212 7.74 20.22 -6.88
C ILE A 212 6.85 21.40 -7.30
N VAL A 213 5.52 21.26 -7.17
CA VAL A 213 4.56 22.31 -7.49
C VAL A 213 4.74 23.52 -6.57
N GLY A 214 4.92 23.29 -5.26
CA GLY A 214 5.11 24.33 -4.27
C GLY A 214 6.37 25.17 -4.51
N ILE A 215 7.50 24.54 -4.84
CA ILE A 215 8.74 25.24 -5.19
C ILE A 215 8.55 26.05 -6.48
N TYR A 216 7.87 25.51 -7.49
CA TYR A 216 7.59 26.23 -8.72
C TYR A 216 6.73 27.47 -8.48
N LEU A 217 5.60 27.30 -7.79
CA LEU A 217 4.69 28.41 -7.46
C LEU A 217 5.34 29.43 -6.53
N GLY A 218 6.13 28.99 -5.55
CA GLY A 218 6.89 29.86 -4.65
C GLY A 218 7.90 30.73 -5.40
N LEU A 219 8.61 30.17 -6.38
CA LEU A 219 9.49 30.94 -7.26
C LEU A 219 8.70 32.01 -8.05
N GLU A 220 7.54 31.65 -8.60
CA GLU A 220 6.70 32.60 -9.35
C GLU A 220 6.11 33.68 -8.43
N ILE A 221 5.80 33.38 -7.16
CA ILE A 221 5.43 34.38 -6.14
C ILE A 221 6.59 35.36 -5.91
N ILE A 222 7.81 34.85 -5.69
CA ILE A 222 8.98 35.69 -5.46
C ILE A 222 9.19 36.64 -6.65
N LEU A 223 9.13 36.14 -7.88
CA LEU A 223 9.23 36.96 -9.09
C LEU A 223 8.10 37.99 -9.20
N ALA A 224 6.87 37.61 -8.81
CA ALA A 224 5.72 38.50 -8.83
C ALA A 224 5.82 39.64 -7.81
N LEU A 225 6.43 39.42 -6.63
CA LEU A 225 6.62 40.47 -5.61
C LEU A 225 7.43 41.67 -6.15
N PHE A 226 8.33 41.45 -7.10
CA PHE A 226 9.10 42.52 -7.74
C PHE A 226 8.41 43.17 -8.95
N SER A 227 7.17 42.79 -9.26
CA SER A 227 6.45 43.19 -10.49
C SER A 227 5.29 44.18 -10.26
N GLY A 228 5.23 44.83 -9.08
CA GLY A 228 4.22 45.85 -8.77
C GLY A 228 2.77 45.35 -8.82
N ASN A 229 1.83 46.15 -9.37
CA ASN A 229 0.41 45.80 -9.46
C ASN A 229 0.12 44.55 -10.29
N HIS A 230 0.91 44.28 -11.34
CA HIS A 230 0.82 43.03 -12.10
C HIS A 230 1.19 41.83 -11.22
N GLY A 231 2.14 42.03 -10.29
CA GLY A 231 2.52 41.04 -9.28
C GLY A 231 1.38 40.59 -8.38
N LYS A 232 0.57 41.53 -7.88
CA LYS A 232 -0.59 41.21 -7.00
C LYS A 232 -1.61 40.30 -7.68
N LYS A 233 -1.93 40.56 -8.95
CA LYS A 233 -2.84 39.70 -9.74
C LYS A 233 -2.25 38.30 -9.95
N THR A 234 -0.96 38.21 -10.26
CA THR A 234 -0.26 36.92 -10.40
C THR A 234 -0.27 36.13 -9.10
N ILE A 235 -0.03 36.77 -7.95
CA ILE A 235 -0.08 36.11 -6.64
C ILE A 235 -1.49 35.58 -6.35
N LEU A 236 -2.53 36.39 -6.57
CA LEU A 236 -3.93 35.94 -6.42
C LEU A 236 -4.22 34.74 -7.31
N ARG A 237 -3.76 34.77 -8.56
CA ARG A 237 -3.92 33.67 -9.50
C ARG A 237 -3.21 32.40 -9.01
N ILE A 238 -2.00 32.52 -8.48
CA ILE A 238 -1.25 31.40 -7.89
C ILE A 238 -2.00 30.80 -6.69
N VAL A 239 -2.54 31.65 -5.81
CA VAL A 239 -3.34 31.20 -4.65
C VAL A 239 -4.58 30.44 -5.13
N VAL A 240 -5.29 30.95 -6.13
CA VAL A 240 -6.47 30.26 -6.69
C VAL A 240 -6.09 28.94 -7.34
N ILE A 241 -4.98 28.89 -8.10
CA ILE A 241 -4.47 27.64 -8.67
C ILE A 241 -4.21 26.64 -7.55
N PHE A 242 -3.46 27.03 -6.51
CA PHE A 242 -3.09 26.14 -5.41
C PHE A 242 -4.32 25.62 -4.65
N VAL A 243 -5.25 26.50 -4.26
CA VAL A 243 -6.45 26.13 -3.52
C VAL A 243 -7.38 25.26 -4.36
N ALA A 244 -7.67 25.65 -5.61
CA ALA A 244 -8.54 24.86 -6.47
C ALA A 244 -7.93 23.50 -6.81
N LEU A 245 -6.62 23.44 -7.04
CA LEU A 245 -5.88 22.20 -7.27
C LEU A 245 -5.95 21.28 -6.05
N ALA A 246 -5.74 21.80 -4.84
CA ALA A 246 -5.79 21.02 -3.61
C ALA A 246 -7.20 20.49 -3.34
N VAL A 247 -8.22 21.34 -3.44
CA VAL A 247 -9.63 20.95 -3.23
C VAL A 247 -10.05 19.89 -4.24
N LEU A 248 -9.77 20.09 -5.53
CA LEU A 248 -10.13 19.13 -6.56
C LEU A 248 -9.32 17.83 -6.45
N ALA A 249 -8.02 17.89 -6.15
CA ALA A 249 -7.21 16.68 -5.99
C ALA A 249 -7.73 15.81 -4.84
N VAL A 250 -8.07 16.42 -3.70
CA VAL A 250 -8.66 15.70 -2.56
C VAL A 250 -10.04 15.16 -2.91
N ALA A 251 -10.92 15.96 -3.51
CA ALA A 251 -12.26 15.52 -3.88
C ALA A 251 -12.21 14.34 -4.88
N LEU A 252 -11.42 14.47 -5.95
CA LEU A 252 -11.29 13.46 -7.00
C LEU A 252 -10.60 12.17 -6.54
N SER A 253 -9.87 12.20 -5.41
CA SER A 253 -9.26 11.00 -4.81
C SER A 253 -9.94 10.52 -3.52
N ALA A 254 -11.04 11.16 -3.11
CA ALA A 254 -11.69 10.93 -1.82
C ALA A 254 -12.15 9.48 -1.63
N SER A 255 -12.58 8.78 -2.69
CA SER A 255 -12.95 7.36 -2.62
C SER A 255 -11.82 6.45 -2.16
N LYS A 256 -10.56 6.84 -2.36
CA LYS A 256 -9.38 6.10 -1.88
C LYS A 256 -8.77 6.74 -0.62
N LEU A 257 -8.74 8.07 -0.50
CA LEU A 257 -8.14 8.74 0.66
C LEU A 257 -8.95 8.58 1.96
N LEU A 258 -10.28 8.66 1.90
CA LEU A 258 -11.09 8.67 3.13
C LEU A 258 -11.08 7.34 3.90
N PRO A 259 -11.17 6.16 3.26
CA PRO A 259 -11.01 4.88 3.95
C PRO A 259 -9.70 4.77 4.74
N ASP A 260 -8.61 5.35 4.23
CA ASP A 260 -7.29 5.20 4.85
C ASP A 260 -7.22 5.84 6.25
N PHE A 261 -8.05 6.85 6.56
CA PHE A 261 -8.03 7.52 7.86
C PHE A 261 -8.48 6.63 9.02
N SER A 262 -9.44 5.73 8.82
CA SER A 262 -9.86 4.81 9.90
C SER A 262 -8.80 3.76 10.21
N LEU A 263 -7.96 3.41 9.23
CA LEU A 263 -6.83 2.50 9.42
C LEU A 263 -5.68 3.14 10.21
N VAL A 264 -5.42 4.44 10.02
CA VAL A 264 -4.31 5.13 10.71
C VAL A 264 -4.47 5.07 12.23
N GLU A 265 -5.69 5.19 12.75
CA GLU A 265 -5.98 5.21 14.19
C GLU A 265 -5.71 3.87 14.88
N VAL A 266 -5.93 2.75 14.19
CA VAL A 266 -5.81 1.39 14.76
C VAL A 266 -4.48 0.70 14.45
N THR A 267 -3.59 1.37 13.73
CA THR A 267 -2.30 0.82 13.28
C THR A 267 -1.10 1.56 13.87
N ASN A 268 0.09 1.01 13.65
CA ASN A 268 1.38 1.63 13.99
C ASN A 268 1.63 3.02 13.33
N ARG A 269 0.68 3.55 12.56
CA ARG A 269 0.79 4.85 11.87
C ARG A 269 0.18 6.01 12.65
N ALA A 270 -0.62 5.76 13.69
CA ALA A 270 -1.28 6.80 14.50
C ALA A 270 -0.29 7.85 15.06
N ALA A 271 0.88 7.41 15.55
CA ALA A 271 1.88 8.27 16.18
C ALA A 271 2.92 8.87 15.22
N GLY A 272 2.85 8.53 13.93
CA GLY A 272 3.96 8.70 12.98
C GLY A 272 5.13 7.76 13.26
N VAL A 273 6.26 7.97 12.60
CA VAL A 273 7.49 7.18 12.83
C VAL A 273 8.50 7.99 13.65
N SER A 274 9.49 7.32 14.24
CA SER A 274 10.61 8.02 14.89
C SER A 274 11.44 8.81 13.87
N TYR A 275 12.18 9.84 14.31
CA TYR A 275 13.04 10.63 13.41
C TYR A 275 14.13 9.76 12.74
N ALA A 276 14.68 8.79 13.47
CA ALA A 276 15.66 7.84 12.92
C ALA A 276 15.06 6.98 11.80
N GLU A 277 13.83 6.49 12.00
CA GLU A 277 13.10 5.70 11.01
C GLU A 277 12.63 6.54 9.80
N TYR A 278 12.33 7.82 10.03
CA TYR A 278 12.06 8.81 8.99
C TYR A 278 13.28 9.02 8.08
N ILE A 279 14.48 9.25 8.64
CA ILE A 279 15.72 9.40 7.86
C ILE A 279 16.05 8.12 7.09
N GLY A 280 15.86 6.97 7.73
CA GLY A 280 16.17 5.65 7.18
C GLY A 280 17.66 5.32 7.22
N SER A 281 18.11 4.48 6.29
CA SER A 281 19.46 3.91 6.24
C SER A 281 20.58 4.90 5.93
N GLU A 282 21.81 4.50 6.26
CA GLU A 282 23.04 5.26 6.08
C GLU A 282 23.25 5.79 4.66
N LYS A 283 23.89 6.95 4.55
CA LYS A 283 24.18 7.63 3.28
C LYS A 283 25.67 7.49 2.99
N TYR A 284 26.02 7.07 1.78
CA TYR A 284 27.41 6.77 1.43
C TYR A 284 27.88 7.57 0.22
N PHE A 285 29.15 7.97 0.29
CA PHE A 285 29.89 8.50 -0.85
C PHE A 285 31.04 7.53 -1.17
N TYR A 286 31.04 6.98 -2.37
CA TYR A 286 32.05 6.02 -2.84
C TYR A 286 32.90 6.65 -3.96
N PRO A 287 33.93 7.44 -3.62
CA PRO A 287 34.82 8.00 -4.62
C PRO A 287 35.51 6.87 -5.41
N GLY A 288 35.40 6.88 -6.74
CA GLY A 288 35.97 5.87 -7.63
C GLY A 288 34.98 4.84 -8.20
N ASN A 289 33.74 4.76 -7.68
CA ASN A 289 32.68 3.93 -8.28
C ASN A 289 31.96 4.65 -9.42
N LEU A 290 31.40 3.87 -10.36
CA LEU A 290 30.49 4.37 -11.41
C LEU A 290 29.29 5.13 -10.83
N TYR A 291 28.87 4.79 -9.61
CA TYR A 291 27.79 5.43 -8.85
C TYR A 291 28.34 6.00 -7.54
N PRO A 292 28.94 7.21 -7.56
CA PRO A 292 29.71 7.72 -6.43
C PRO A 292 28.84 8.14 -5.25
N VAL A 293 27.52 8.24 -5.41
CA VAL A 293 26.60 8.79 -4.40
C VAL A 293 25.43 7.84 -4.19
N LYS A 294 25.21 7.43 -2.93
CA LYS A 294 24.12 6.55 -2.51
C LYS A 294 23.41 7.10 -1.28
N ALA A 295 22.09 7.20 -1.31
CA ALA A 295 21.27 7.55 -0.16
C ALA A 295 20.49 6.31 0.31
N GLY A 296 20.97 5.64 1.35
CA GLY A 296 20.44 4.33 1.76
C GLY A 296 20.74 3.26 0.72
N TRP A 297 19.71 2.60 0.21
CA TRP A 297 19.83 1.68 -0.93
C TRP A 297 19.71 2.36 -2.30
N LEU A 298 19.31 3.65 -2.37
CA LEU A 298 19.06 4.34 -3.64
C LEU A 298 20.34 4.98 -4.19
N PHE A 299 20.70 4.61 -5.43
CA PHE A 299 21.74 5.29 -6.19
C PHE A 299 21.25 6.63 -6.77
N LEU A 300 22.10 7.65 -6.69
CA LEU A 300 21.90 8.94 -7.33
C LEU A 300 22.64 8.95 -8.68
N ASP A 301 21.96 8.53 -9.75
CA ASP A 301 22.50 8.63 -11.10
C ASP A 301 21.42 8.95 -12.14
N VAL A 302 21.78 9.88 -13.04
CA VAL A 302 20.98 10.34 -14.17
C VAL A 302 21.70 10.16 -15.51
N GLY A 303 22.89 9.54 -15.49
CA GLY A 303 23.80 9.38 -16.59
C GLY A 303 24.80 10.54 -16.71
N LEU A 304 26.08 10.22 -16.93
CA LEU A 304 27.17 11.20 -17.06
C LEU A 304 26.88 12.29 -18.11
N VAL A 305 26.38 11.90 -19.28
CA VAL A 305 26.04 12.84 -20.36
C VAL A 305 24.94 13.80 -19.90
N ALA A 306 23.89 13.30 -19.25
CA ALA A 306 22.81 14.14 -18.75
C ALA A 306 23.29 15.09 -17.64
N ALA A 307 24.16 14.62 -16.74
CA ALA A 307 24.75 15.44 -15.69
C ALA A 307 25.62 16.58 -16.27
N LEU A 308 26.49 16.27 -17.24
CA LEU A 308 27.28 17.29 -17.95
C LEU A 308 26.37 18.30 -18.66
N LEU A 309 25.32 17.81 -19.33
CA LEU A 309 24.36 18.71 -19.98
C LEU A 309 23.68 19.62 -18.96
N ALA A 310 23.23 19.08 -17.82
CA ALA A 310 22.61 19.84 -16.75
C ALA A 310 23.55 20.92 -16.18
N ILE A 311 24.84 20.63 -15.99
CA ILE A 311 25.84 21.63 -15.56
C ILE A 311 25.95 22.79 -16.55
N MET A 312 25.95 22.52 -17.85
CA MET A 312 26.01 23.60 -18.85
C MET A 312 24.76 24.49 -18.83
N SER A 313 23.62 23.97 -18.37
CA SER A 313 22.40 24.77 -18.23
C SER A 313 22.58 25.96 -17.27
N LEU A 314 23.54 25.87 -16.34
CA LEU A 314 23.91 26.96 -15.42
C LEU A 314 24.44 28.20 -16.16
N LYS A 315 24.86 28.09 -17.42
CA LYS A 315 25.16 29.26 -18.26
C LYS A 315 23.91 30.06 -18.65
N LYS A 316 22.72 29.51 -18.40
CA LYS A 316 21.40 30.13 -18.61
C LYS A 316 20.68 30.44 -17.29
N MET A 317 21.38 30.76 -16.19
CA MET A 317 20.77 31.11 -14.88
C MET A 317 19.81 32.31 -14.89
N LYS A 318 19.78 33.11 -15.96
CA LYS A 318 18.74 34.14 -16.15
C LYS A 318 17.36 33.55 -16.52
N ASN A 319 17.32 32.30 -16.96
CA ASN A 319 16.08 31.61 -17.28
C ASN A 319 15.47 31.04 -15.99
N ARG A 320 14.26 31.48 -15.65
CA ARG A 320 13.52 31.03 -14.46
C ARG A 320 13.37 29.51 -14.36
N TYR A 321 13.29 28.77 -15.47
CA TYR A 321 13.17 27.32 -15.44
C TYR A 321 14.49 26.64 -15.07
N VAL A 322 15.64 27.25 -15.41
CA VAL A 322 16.95 26.80 -14.92
C VAL A 322 17.04 27.04 -13.41
N VAL A 323 16.65 28.23 -12.94
CA VAL A 323 16.61 28.54 -11.50
C VAL A 323 15.72 27.55 -10.75
N PHE A 324 14.51 27.30 -11.25
CA PHE A 324 13.61 26.28 -10.69
C PHE A 324 14.26 24.90 -10.62
N GLY A 325 14.84 24.41 -11.72
CA GLY A 325 15.49 23.10 -11.76
C GLY A 325 16.68 23.01 -10.79
N VAL A 326 17.50 24.06 -10.69
CA VAL A 326 18.63 24.11 -9.75
C VAL A 326 18.15 24.11 -8.30
N LEU A 327 17.16 24.94 -7.97
CA LEU A 327 16.58 24.97 -6.62
C LEU A 327 15.97 23.62 -6.25
N LEU A 328 15.24 23.00 -7.18
CA LEU A 328 14.62 21.71 -6.94
C LEU A 328 15.64 20.59 -6.76
N ALA A 329 16.70 20.56 -7.58
CA ALA A 329 17.80 19.62 -7.42
C ALA A 329 18.52 19.80 -6.07
N LEU A 330 18.78 21.06 -5.68
CA LEU A 330 19.40 21.37 -4.40
C LEU A 330 18.52 20.94 -3.22
N VAL A 331 17.24 21.30 -3.20
CA VAL A 331 16.31 20.89 -2.13
C VAL A 331 16.19 19.37 -2.06
N GLY A 332 16.09 18.69 -3.21
CA GLY A 332 16.06 17.22 -3.26
C GLY A 332 17.28 16.58 -2.65
N PHE A 333 18.48 17.09 -2.99
CA PHE A 333 19.73 16.60 -2.45
C PHE A 333 19.83 16.87 -0.93
N LEU A 334 19.61 18.11 -0.50
CA LEU A 334 19.68 18.48 0.92
C LEU A 334 18.68 17.68 1.77
N LEU A 335 17.46 17.47 1.26
CA LEU A 335 16.44 16.70 1.97
C LEU A 335 16.80 15.21 2.03
N ALA A 336 17.22 14.59 0.92
CA ALA A 336 17.54 13.17 0.88
C ALA A 336 18.75 12.75 1.76
N PHE A 337 19.66 13.69 1.99
CA PHE A 337 20.86 13.52 2.83
C PHE A 337 20.70 14.12 4.23
N ASP A 338 19.52 14.60 4.59
CA ASP A 338 19.23 15.27 5.86
C ASP A 338 20.21 16.43 6.21
N ILE A 339 20.53 17.26 5.23
CA ILE A 339 21.39 18.44 5.40
C ILE A 339 20.50 19.63 5.76
N GLY A 340 20.02 19.66 7.02
CA GLY A 340 19.27 20.77 7.63
C GLY A 340 17.79 20.88 7.24
N LEU A 341 17.33 20.18 6.19
CA LEU A 341 15.92 20.21 5.76
C LEU A 341 15.06 19.05 6.31
N GLY A 342 15.65 17.92 6.70
CA GLY A 342 14.87 16.75 7.11
C GLY A 342 14.04 17.01 8.36
N GLN A 343 14.63 17.64 9.38
CA GLN A 343 13.93 17.98 10.63
C GLN A 343 12.81 19.01 10.42
N LEU A 344 13.00 19.98 9.52
CA LEU A 344 11.97 20.95 9.16
C LEU A 344 10.75 20.24 8.56
N PHE A 345 10.98 19.36 7.58
CA PHE A 345 9.90 18.61 6.95
C PHE A 345 9.22 17.64 7.92
N TYR A 346 9.98 16.95 8.75
CA TYR A 346 9.46 16.03 9.76
C TYR A 346 8.51 16.72 10.76
N ASN A 347 8.86 17.94 11.19
CA ASN A 347 8.07 18.66 12.20
C ASN A 347 6.89 19.46 11.61
N TYR A 348 7.03 20.00 10.40
CA TYR A 348 6.09 20.99 9.88
C TYR A 348 5.44 20.64 8.54
N ALA A 349 6.00 19.73 7.75
CA ALA A 349 5.40 19.37 6.46
C ALA A 349 4.33 18.26 6.67
N PRO A 350 3.06 18.51 6.32
CA PRO A 350 2.00 17.51 6.50
C PRO A 350 2.31 16.19 5.78
N GLY A 351 2.09 15.06 6.46
CA GLY A 351 2.30 13.72 5.92
C GLY A 351 3.75 13.21 5.97
N PHE A 352 4.76 14.07 6.12
CA PHE A 352 6.16 13.64 6.11
C PHE A 352 6.53 12.83 7.36
N ARG A 353 6.01 13.20 8.54
CA ARG A 353 6.24 12.46 9.80
C ARG A 353 5.76 11.00 9.76
N GLN A 354 4.82 10.67 8.89
CA GLN A 354 4.27 9.33 8.73
C GLN A 354 5.13 8.46 7.80
N MET A 355 6.09 9.05 7.07
CA MET A 355 6.91 8.36 6.08
C MET A 355 8.20 7.81 6.66
N ARG A 356 8.67 6.70 6.07
CA ARG A 356 10.01 6.15 6.30
C ARG A 356 10.90 6.48 5.11
N ASN A 357 12.21 6.43 5.32
CA ASN A 357 13.21 6.46 4.26
C ASN A 357 13.26 7.79 3.46
N LEU A 358 13.71 8.85 4.11
CA LEU A 358 13.86 10.19 3.54
C LEU A 358 14.71 10.23 2.26
N GLN A 359 15.57 9.21 1.99
CA GLN A 359 16.26 9.07 0.70
C GLN A 359 15.34 9.14 -0.51
N ARG A 360 14.04 8.82 -0.37
CA ARG A 360 13.06 8.91 -1.46
C ARG A 360 12.87 10.34 -1.97
N ALA A 361 13.29 11.36 -1.20
CA ALA A 361 13.36 12.76 -1.62
C ALA A 361 14.27 13.01 -2.83
N LEU A 362 15.15 12.05 -3.17
CA LEU A 362 15.91 12.07 -4.43
C LEU A 362 15.02 12.20 -5.67
N VAL A 363 13.72 11.87 -5.58
CA VAL A 363 12.74 12.13 -6.64
C VAL A 363 12.77 13.58 -7.14
N LEU A 364 12.96 14.55 -6.24
CA LEU A 364 13.03 15.97 -6.58
C LEU A 364 14.26 16.25 -7.46
N PHE A 365 15.40 15.66 -7.09
CA PHE A 365 16.65 15.76 -7.85
C PHE A 365 16.52 15.10 -9.22
N VAL A 366 16.10 13.83 -9.28
CA VAL A 366 16.05 13.09 -10.54
C VAL A 366 14.96 13.60 -11.49
N PHE A 367 13.92 14.28 -10.99
CA PHE A 367 12.96 15.00 -11.83
C PHE A 367 13.56 16.28 -12.42
N ALA A 368 14.35 17.03 -11.65
CA ALA A 368 14.94 18.30 -12.10
C ALA A 368 16.01 18.11 -13.20
N MET A 369 16.84 17.09 -13.06
CA MET A 369 17.98 16.84 -13.96
C MET A 369 17.61 16.71 -15.45
N PRO A 370 16.58 15.96 -15.86
CA PRO A 370 16.19 15.89 -17.27
C PRO A 370 15.77 17.25 -17.87
N LEU A 371 15.11 18.13 -17.10
CA LEU A 371 14.80 19.50 -17.56
C LEU A 371 16.08 20.32 -17.75
N LEU A 372 17.00 20.25 -16.78
CA LEU A 372 18.29 20.93 -16.85
C LEU A 372 19.13 20.41 -18.01
N ALA A 373 19.16 19.09 -18.26
CA ALA A 373 19.86 18.48 -19.38
C ALA A 373 19.33 18.98 -20.73
N GLY A 374 18.00 19.02 -20.90
CA GLY A 374 17.37 19.61 -22.09
C GLY A 374 17.74 21.09 -22.27
N MET A 375 17.69 21.89 -21.20
CA MET A 375 18.10 23.30 -21.25
C MET A 375 19.60 23.48 -21.54
N GLY A 376 20.45 22.59 -21.03
CA GLY A 376 21.88 22.52 -21.33
C GLY A 376 22.14 22.24 -22.81
N TYR A 377 21.42 21.28 -23.39
CA TYR A 377 21.49 21.02 -24.83
C TYR A 377 21.14 22.27 -25.65
N THR A 378 20.06 22.99 -25.31
CA THR A 378 19.73 24.23 -26.03
C THR A 378 20.81 25.31 -25.92
N TYR A 379 21.63 25.30 -24.85
CA TYR A 379 22.78 26.18 -24.74
C TYR A 379 23.90 25.78 -25.72
N LEU A 380 24.26 24.49 -25.78
CA LEU A 380 25.25 24.00 -26.75
C LEU A 380 24.83 24.25 -28.18
N GLU A 381 23.58 23.93 -28.52
CA GLU A 381 23.07 24.13 -29.88
C GLU A 381 23.21 25.58 -30.32
N THR A 382 22.92 26.53 -29.43
CA THR A 382 23.06 27.96 -29.72
C THR A 382 24.54 28.36 -29.90
N LYS A 383 25.46 27.78 -29.14
CA LYS A 383 26.90 28.03 -29.26
C LYS A 383 27.49 27.43 -30.53
N LEU A 384 27.09 26.21 -30.87
CA LEU A 384 27.51 25.52 -32.09
C LEU A 384 26.98 26.24 -33.34
N GLY A 385 25.72 26.68 -33.34
CA GLY A 385 25.15 27.48 -34.42
C GLY A 385 25.93 28.78 -34.67
N LYS A 386 26.51 29.38 -33.62
CA LYS A 386 27.38 30.56 -33.74
C LYS A 386 28.80 30.23 -34.25
N MET A 387 29.36 29.06 -33.92
CA MET A 387 30.64 28.59 -34.48
C MET A 387 30.53 28.09 -35.94
N GLN A 388 29.32 27.69 -36.37
CA GLN A 388 29.05 27.03 -37.66
C GLN A 388 28.67 27.99 -38.81
N SER A 389 28.76 29.31 -38.63
CA SER A 389 28.47 30.29 -39.70
C SER A 389 29.43 30.20 -40.90
N THR A 390 30.48 29.38 -40.84
CA THR A 390 31.48 29.18 -41.90
C THR A 390 31.26 27.94 -42.78
N LYS A 391 30.43 26.95 -42.41
CA LYS A 391 30.16 25.74 -43.25
C LYS A 391 28.71 25.23 -43.11
N LYS A 392 27.85 25.56 -44.10
CA LYS A 392 26.38 25.29 -44.14
C LYS A 392 25.95 23.81 -44.04
N TRP A 393 26.77 22.84 -44.45
CA TRP A 393 26.42 21.41 -44.43
C TRP A 393 26.52 20.79 -43.03
N MET A 394 27.55 21.16 -42.24
CA MET A 394 27.69 20.74 -40.84
C MET A 394 26.68 21.41 -39.90
N ALA A 395 26.20 22.61 -40.23
CA ALA A 395 25.21 23.35 -39.44
C ALA A 395 23.84 22.65 -39.36
N ARG A 396 23.46 21.89 -40.39
CA ARG A 396 22.16 21.20 -40.45
C ARG A 396 22.20 19.77 -39.88
N ASN A 397 23.38 19.13 -39.88
CA ASN A 397 23.57 17.74 -39.47
C ASN A 397 24.30 17.59 -38.12
N GLY A 398 25.02 18.62 -37.64
CA GLY A 398 25.85 18.54 -36.42
C GLY A 398 25.04 18.48 -35.12
N SER A 399 23.94 19.23 -34.99
CA SER A 399 23.07 19.17 -33.80
C SER A 399 22.33 17.82 -33.72
N ALA A 400 21.89 17.30 -34.87
CA ALA A 400 21.30 15.97 -35.00
C ALA A 400 22.31 14.85 -34.71
N MET A 401 23.58 15.01 -35.12
CA MET A 401 24.64 14.04 -34.85
C MET A 401 25.06 14.03 -33.38
N ILE A 402 25.17 15.19 -32.73
CA ILE A 402 25.43 15.29 -31.28
C ILE A 402 24.25 14.73 -30.49
N PHE A 403 23.01 15.01 -30.92
CA PHE A 403 21.83 14.39 -30.34
C PHE A 403 21.88 12.86 -30.49
N PHE A 404 22.18 12.36 -31.69
CA PHE A 404 22.28 10.93 -31.96
C PHE A 404 23.38 10.26 -31.14
N LEU A 405 24.56 10.89 -31.00
CA LEU A 405 25.66 10.40 -30.17
C LEU A 405 25.34 10.47 -28.68
N ALA A 406 24.66 11.52 -28.21
CA ALA A 406 24.22 11.63 -26.82
C ALA A 406 23.18 10.58 -26.47
N VAL A 407 22.21 10.35 -27.36
CA VAL A 407 21.19 9.29 -27.21
C VAL A 407 21.83 7.91 -27.30
N LEU A 408 22.73 7.66 -28.25
CA LEU A 408 23.49 6.41 -28.34
C LEU A 408 24.34 6.15 -27.09
N ALA A 409 25.02 7.16 -26.56
CA ALA A 409 25.82 7.01 -25.34
C ALA A 409 24.93 6.72 -24.12
N LEU A 410 23.79 7.41 -24.00
CA LEU A 410 22.80 7.15 -22.95
C LEU A 410 22.21 5.74 -23.06
N ILE A 411 21.85 5.30 -24.27
CA ILE A 411 21.31 3.97 -24.53
C ILE A 411 22.38 2.90 -24.28
N PHE A 412 23.59 3.06 -24.81
CA PHE A 412 24.63 2.04 -24.70
C PHE A 412 25.05 1.83 -23.25
N ALA A 413 25.23 2.92 -22.48
CA ALA A 413 25.52 2.84 -21.05
C ALA A 413 24.40 2.10 -20.30
N ASN A 414 23.13 2.49 -20.51
CA ASN A 414 22.01 1.92 -19.77
C ASN A 414 21.62 0.50 -20.22
N VAL A 415 21.70 0.18 -21.51
CA VAL A 415 21.46 -1.18 -22.05
C VAL A 415 22.56 -2.14 -21.61
N TRP A 416 23.82 -1.71 -21.68
CA TRP A 416 24.94 -2.55 -21.24
C TRP A 416 24.84 -2.85 -19.74
N LEU A 417 24.49 -1.86 -18.91
CA LEU A 417 24.26 -2.05 -17.48
C LEU A 417 23.00 -2.88 -17.18
N ALA A 418 21.92 -2.70 -17.94
CA ALA A 418 20.69 -3.46 -17.75
C ALA A 418 20.84 -4.95 -18.06
N LYS A 419 21.67 -5.31 -19.06
CA LYS A 419 21.94 -6.71 -19.41
C LYS A 419 22.47 -7.54 -18.23
N TRP A 420 23.18 -6.91 -17.30
CA TRP A 420 23.71 -7.59 -16.11
C TRP A 420 22.76 -7.58 -14.90
N ARG A 421 21.70 -6.76 -14.94
CA ARG A 421 20.79 -6.53 -13.79
C ARG A 421 19.37 -7.02 -14.01
N TRP A 422 18.97 -7.26 -15.25
CA TRP A 422 17.64 -7.75 -15.59
C TRP A 422 17.61 -9.27 -15.59
N GLN A 423 17.33 -9.83 -14.42
CA GLN A 423 16.93 -11.22 -14.30
C GLN A 423 15.41 -11.27 -14.25
N THR A 424 14.82 -11.95 -15.24
CA THR A 424 13.38 -12.24 -15.25
C THR A 424 13.15 -13.59 -14.61
N ILE A 425 12.02 -13.70 -13.91
CA ILE A 425 11.61 -14.94 -13.29
C ILE A 425 10.38 -15.48 -14.01
N GLU A 426 10.42 -16.78 -14.33
CA GLU A 426 9.30 -17.53 -14.87
C GLU A 426 8.33 -17.90 -13.73
N ILE A 427 7.40 -16.98 -13.42
CA ILE A 427 6.48 -17.12 -12.29
C ILE A 427 5.56 -18.33 -12.47
N LYS A 428 5.15 -18.63 -13.71
CA LYS A 428 4.30 -19.81 -13.96
C LYS A 428 5.01 -21.11 -13.58
N GLN A 429 6.29 -21.24 -13.92
CA GLN A 429 7.09 -22.40 -13.56
C GLN A 429 7.21 -22.54 -12.04
N GLN A 430 7.47 -21.44 -11.32
CA GLN A 430 7.50 -21.45 -9.86
C GLN A 430 6.16 -21.86 -9.24
N ILE A 431 5.04 -21.46 -9.83
CA ILE A 431 3.71 -21.83 -9.36
C ILE A 431 3.44 -23.33 -9.59
N ASP A 432 3.89 -23.86 -10.73
CA ASP A 432 3.66 -25.25 -11.12
C ASP A 432 4.60 -26.22 -10.39
N GLU A 433 5.82 -25.82 -10.07
CA GLU A 433 6.84 -26.66 -9.43
C GLU A 433 6.82 -26.63 -7.90
N ASN A 434 6.09 -25.71 -7.27
CA ASN A 434 5.98 -25.63 -5.82
C ASN A 434 5.05 -26.72 -5.25
N GLN A 435 5.61 -27.90 -5.00
CA GLN A 435 4.86 -29.07 -4.56
C GLN A 435 4.16 -28.88 -3.21
N LEU A 436 4.77 -28.15 -2.27
CA LEU A 436 4.20 -27.90 -0.95
C LEU A 436 2.95 -27.02 -1.08
N ALA A 437 3.02 -25.90 -1.80
CA ALA A 437 1.87 -25.04 -2.04
C ALA A 437 0.75 -25.78 -2.78
N ARG A 438 1.08 -26.62 -3.78
CA ARG A 438 0.10 -27.46 -4.49
C ARG A 438 -0.54 -28.50 -3.59
N TYR A 439 0.21 -29.10 -2.67
CA TYR A 439 -0.34 -30.01 -1.67
C TYR A 439 -1.37 -29.30 -0.78
N LEU A 440 -1.03 -28.11 -0.28
CA LEU A 440 -1.95 -27.30 0.54
C LEU A 440 -3.19 -26.87 -0.24
N GLU A 441 -3.04 -26.44 -1.49
CA GLU A 441 -4.15 -26.10 -2.39
C GLU A 441 -5.11 -27.28 -2.54
N ASN A 442 -4.57 -28.49 -2.73
CA ASN A 442 -5.36 -29.71 -2.85
C ASN A 442 -6.05 -30.10 -1.53
N GLU A 443 -5.42 -29.87 -0.37
CA GLU A 443 -6.04 -30.08 0.93
C GLU A 443 -7.26 -29.17 1.14
N ILE A 444 -7.16 -27.88 0.74
CA ILE A 444 -8.29 -26.93 0.80
C ILE A 444 -9.41 -27.39 -0.13
N LYS A 445 -9.09 -27.64 -1.41
CA LYS A 445 -10.09 -27.99 -2.45
C LYS A 445 -10.74 -29.35 -2.20
N GLY A 446 -9.96 -30.33 -1.76
CA GLY A 446 -10.41 -31.72 -1.58
C GLY A 446 -11.25 -31.95 -0.34
N LYS A 447 -10.99 -31.19 0.75
CA LYS A 447 -11.71 -31.37 2.04
C LYS A 447 -12.77 -30.30 2.29
N GLY A 448 -12.77 -29.19 1.53
CA GLY A 448 -13.66 -28.06 1.76
C GLY A 448 -13.49 -27.43 3.15
N GLU A 449 -12.29 -27.54 3.71
CA GLU A 449 -11.93 -26.95 5.00
C GLU A 449 -11.35 -25.56 4.83
N ILE A 450 -11.65 -24.67 5.78
CA ILE A 450 -11.08 -23.32 5.87
C ILE A 450 -10.01 -23.35 6.94
N PHE A 451 -8.75 -23.19 6.53
CA PHE A 451 -7.60 -23.12 7.43
C PHE A 451 -6.58 -22.10 6.96
N ARG A 452 -5.72 -21.66 7.88
CA ARG A 452 -4.54 -20.84 7.60
C ARG A 452 -3.26 -21.66 7.66
N VAL A 453 -2.25 -21.12 7.01
CA VAL A 453 -0.86 -21.60 7.07
C VAL A 453 0.00 -20.53 7.75
N TYR A 454 1.07 -20.97 8.41
CA TYR A 454 2.09 -20.10 8.97
C TYR A 454 3.48 -20.60 8.57
N ASN A 455 4.40 -19.67 8.29
CA ASN A 455 5.80 -19.98 8.01
C ASN A 455 6.66 -19.52 9.19
N LEU A 456 7.43 -20.45 9.78
CA LEU A 456 8.19 -20.18 10.99
C LEU A 456 9.51 -19.44 10.74
N ASP A 457 10.14 -19.64 9.58
CA ASP A 457 11.49 -19.13 9.29
C ASP A 457 11.50 -17.66 8.91
N VAL A 458 10.33 -17.08 8.69
CA VAL A 458 10.20 -15.64 8.57
C VAL A 458 10.45 -15.03 9.96
N GLY A 459 11.70 -14.59 10.18
CA GLY A 459 12.22 -14.20 11.50
C GLY A 459 11.42 -13.09 12.17
N ASP A 460 10.91 -12.13 11.38
CA ASP A 460 10.08 -11.03 11.89
C ASP A 460 8.59 -11.34 11.80
N ILE A 461 7.85 -11.00 12.86
CA ILE A 461 6.36 -11.06 12.90
C ILE A 461 5.73 -10.16 11.81
N ILE A 462 6.48 -9.13 11.41
CA ILE A 462 6.12 -8.12 10.42
C ILE A 462 7.20 -8.13 9.32
N ALA A 463 7.50 -9.29 8.75
CA ALA A 463 8.46 -9.35 7.64
C ALA A 463 7.77 -8.99 6.32
N ALA A 464 8.38 -8.13 5.51
CA ALA A 464 7.78 -7.66 4.25
C ALA A 464 7.64 -8.74 3.15
N TYR A 465 8.02 -10.00 3.41
CA TYR A 465 8.27 -11.02 2.37
C TYR A 465 7.72 -12.40 2.76
N GLY A 466 7.33 -13.20 1.77
CA GLY A 466 6.92 -14.61 1.88
C GLY A 466 5.45 -14.90 2.19
N PHE A 467 4.70 -13.93 2.71
CA PHE A 467 3.31 -14.17 3.12
C PHE A 467 2.27 -13.92 2.03
N GLY A 468 2.57 -13.05 1.05
CA GLY A 468 1.67 -12.75 -0.07
C GLY A 468 1.72 -13.82 -1.16
N TRP A 469 2.79 -14.62 -1.19
CA TRP A 469 3.05 -15.62 -2.21
C TRP A 469 1.89 -16.62 -2.39
N TYR A 470 1.43 -17.17 -1.28
CA TYR A 470 0.39 -18.20 -1.20
C TYR A 470 -1.00 -17.77 -1.70
N SER A 471 -1.25 -16.46 -1.79
CA SER A 471 -2.53 -15.93 -2.29
C SER A 471 -2.84 -16.39 -3.73
N ARG A 472 -1.81 -16.71 -4.52
CA ARG A 472 -1.96 -17.25 -5.88
C ARG A 472 -2.61 -18.62 -5.95
N TYR A 473 -2.54 -19.38 -4.86
CA TYR A 473 -3.13 -20.71 -4.72
C TYR A 473 -4.46 -20.67 -3.95
N GLY A 474 -4.94 -19.48 -3.57
CA GLY A 474 -6.11 -19.31 -2.70
C GLY A 474 -5.86 -19.74 -1.24
N ILE A 475 -4.60 -19.82 -0.81
CA ILE A 475 -4.23 -20.22 0.55
C ILE A 475 -4.20 -18.97 1.45
N GLU A 476 -4.85 -19.05 2.61
CA GLU A 476 -4.84 -17.99 3.63
C GLU A 476 -3.60 -18.10 4.52
N HIS A 477 -2.92 -16.98 4.74
CA HIS A 477 -1.74 -16.94 5.59
C HIS A 477 -2.02 -16.15 6.89
N TYR A 478 -1.60 -16.70 8.03
CA TYR A 478 -1.72 -16.02 9.33
C TYR A 478 -0.67 -14.91 9.50
N GLY A 479 0.57 -15.19 9.10
CA GLY A 479 1.62 -14.18 8.96
C GLY A 479 1.27 -13.14 7.90
N GLY A 480 1.90 -11.97 7.95
CA GLY A 480 1.70 -10.93 6.94
C GLY A 480 2.89 -10.01 6.85
N GLY A 481 3.02 -9.36 5.69
CA GLY A 481 4.18 -8.55 5.36
C GLY A 481 3.83 -7.18 4.87
N GLY A 482 4.14 -6.16 5.65
CA GLY A 482 3.76 -4.81 5.31
C GLY A 482 4.26 -3.80 6.32
N SER A 483 4.23 -2.53 5.93
CA SER A 483 4.67 -1.45 6.80
C SER A 483 3.56 -0.97 7.77
N ILE A 484 2.36 -1.53 7.64
CA ILE A 484 1.16 -1.19 8.40
C ILE A 484 0.65 -2.45 9.09
N TRP A 485 0.51 -2.38 10.40
CA TRP A 485 0.11 -3.50 11.26
C TRP A 485 -0.56 -2.99 12.53
N THR A 486 -1.34 -3.86 13.18
CA THR A 486 -2.06 -3.57 14.43
C THR A 486 -1.28 -4.08 15.63
N GLY A 487 -1.23 -3.32 16.73
CA GLY A 487 -0.49 -3.69 17.95
C GLY A 487 -0.94 -5.03 18.55
N ASP A 488 -2.25 -5.25 18.68
CA ASP A 488 -2.84 -6.47 19.24
C ASP A 488 -2.38 -7.74 18.47
N TYR A 489 -2.34 -7.71 17.13
CA TYR A 489 -1.83 -8.83 16.31
C TYR A 489 -0.36 -9.13 16.57
N VAL A 490 0.49 -8.10 16.64
CA VAL A 490 1.93 -8.26 16.84
C VAL A 490 2.22 -8.81 18.23
N GLN A 491 1.55 -8.26 19.25
CA GLN A 491 1.66 -8.73 20.63
C GLN A 491 1.21 -10.19 20.77
N TYR A 492 0.03 -10.54 20.23
CA TYR A 492 -0.47 -11.92 20.27
C TYR A 492 0.49 -12.89 19.58
N THR A 493 0.98 -12.52 18.39
CA THR A 493 1.88 -13.39 17.61
C THR A 493 3.24 -13.54 18.27
N ALA A 494 3.75 -12.50 18.94
CA ALA A 494 4.98 -12.59 19.74
C ALA A 494 4.83 -13.58 20.89
N ILE A 495 3.74 -13.48 21.65
CA ILE A 495 3.41 -14.40 22.75
C ILE A 495 3.24 -15.83 22.21
N ALA A 496 2.55 -16.00 21.08
CA ALA A 496 2.38 -17.29 20.42
C ALA A 496 3.72 -17.96 20.11
N ARG A 497 4.66 -17.24 19.47
CA ARG A 497 5.98 -17.78 19.12
C ARG A 497 6.83 -18.12 20.34
N GLN A 498 6.70 -17.35 21.43
CA GLN A 498 7.57 -17.49 22.60
C GLN A 498 7.15 -18.59 23.57
N TYR A 499 5.84 -18.78 23.80
CA TYR A 499 5.35 -19.57 24.92
C TYR A 499 4.66 -20.88 24.51
N ASN A 500 3.69 -20.83 23.60
CA ASN A 500 2.92 -22.02 23.19
C ASN A 500 2.38 -21.86 21.74
N PRO A 501 3.24 -22.07 20.73
CA PRO A 501 2.89 -21.78 19.34
C PRO A 501 1.76 -22.67 18.81
N ALA A 502 1.76 -23.97 19.11
CA ALA A 502 0.71 -24.88 18.64
C ALA A 502 -0.68 -24.44 19.12
N LYS A 503 -0.81 -24.16 20.42
CA LYS A 503 -2.09 -23.72 21.02
C LYS A 503 -2.57 -22.39 20.45
N LEU A 504 -1.71 -21.36 20.47
CA LEU A 504 -2.11 -20.00 20.11
C LEU A 504 -2.27 -19.80 18.60
N LEU A 505 -1.47 -20.47 17.76
CA LEU A 505 -1.68 -20.48 16.32
C LEU A 505 -2.87 -21.36 15.93
N GLY A 506 -3.09 -22.47 16.64
CA GLY A 506 -4.26 -23.34 16.43
C GLY A 506 -5.58 -22.60 16.67
N LEU A 507 -5.64 -21.81 17.73
CA LEU A 507 -6.74 -20.87 18.01
C LEU A 507 -6.93 -19.82 16.90
N ALA A 508 -5.84 -19.37 16.27
CA ALA A 508 -5.89 -18.51 15.09
C ALA A 508 -6.13 -19.30 13.78
N ASN A 509 -6.68 -20.52 13.86
CA ASN A 509 -7.02 -21.39 12.74
C ASN A 509 -5.82 -21.78 11.85
N VAL A 510 -4.60 -21.78 12.40
CA VAL A 510 -3.42 -22.29 11.70
C VAL A 510 -3.36 -23.80 11.82
N LYS A 511 -3.61 -24.49 10.70
CA LYS A 511 -3.56 -25.95 10.62
C LYS A 511 -2.18 -26.46 10.26
N TYR A 512 -1.50 -25.78 9.34
CA TYR A 512 -0.19 -26.18 8.86
C TYR A 512 0.88 -25.14 9.15
N LEU A 513 2.07 -25.63 9.48
CA LEU A 513 3.28 -24.85 9.70
C LEU A 513 4.32 -25.29 8.69
N ALA A 514 4.80 -24.36 7.87
CA ALA A 514 5.92 -24.57 6.95
C ALA A 514 7.24 -24.17 7.63
N ALA A 515 8.29 -24.97 7.41
CA ALA A 515 9.62 -24.72 7.96
C ALA A 515 10.75 -25.17 7.02
N LYS A 516 11.85 -24.41 6.99
CA LYS A 516 13.07 -24.60 6.18
C LYS A 516 13.94 -25.70 6.72
N ASN A 517 14.06 -25.74 8.03
CA ASN A 517 14.78 -26.78 8.72
C ASN A 517 13.78 -27.66 9.47
N GLU A 518 14.20 -28.87 9.78
CA GLU A 518 13.45 -29.72 10.69
C GLU A 518 13.36 -29.04 12.07
N ILE A 519 12.16 -28.92 12.60
CA ILE A 519 11.88 -28.30 13.90
C ILE A 519 11.35 -29.35 14.87
N ASN A 520 11.68 -29.14 16.15
CA ASN A 520 11.18 -29.94 17.27
C ASN A 520 10.38 -29.04 18.21
N VAL A 521 9.19 -28.63 17.77
CA VAL A 521 8.29 -27.76 18.52
C VAL A 521 7.10 -28.59 19.01
N PRO A 522 6.82 -28.65 20.33
CA PRO A 522 5.69 -29.41 20.86
C PRO A 522 4.35 -29.00 20.24
N GLY A 523 3.52 -30.00 19.92
CA GLY A 523 2.21 -29.82 19.29
C GLY A 523 2.24 -29.63 17.77
N PHE A 524 3.39 -29.86 17.12
CA PHE A 524 3.51 -29.94 15.68
C PHE A 524 4.06 -31.30 15.25
N THR A 525 3.31 -32.00 14.40
CA THR A 525 3.69 -33.30 13.85
C THR A 525 4.12 -33.17 12.39
N LEU A 526 5.29 -33.71 12.04
CA LEU A 526 5.79 -33.69 10.67
C LEU A 526 4.83 -34.47 9.76
N VAL A 527 4.29 -33.81 8.74
CA VAL A 527 3.43 -34.43 7.72
C VAL A 527 4.31 -35.08 6.67
N ARG A 528 5.23 -34.30 6.10
CA ARG A 528 6.10 -34.70 5.00
C ARG A 528 7.21 -33.67 4.78
N LYS A 529 8.35 -34.14 4.26
CA LYS A 529 9.35 -33.31 3.58
C LYS A 529 9.11 -33.35 2.06
N PHE A 530 8.89 -32.20 1.44
CA PHE A 530 8.74 -32.02 0.00
C PHE A 530 10.11 -31.84 -0.68
N ASP A 531 10.16 -32.05 -1.99
CA ASP A 531 11.34 -31.66 -2.76
C ASP A 531 11.46 -30.13 -2.79
N GLU A 532 12.69 -29.64 -2.67
CA GLU A 532 12.95 -28.20 -2.75
C GLU A 532 12.65 -27.68 -4.16
N CYS A 533 11.98 -26.53 -4.24
CA CYS A 533 11.64 -25.90 -5.50
C CYS A 533 12.86 -25.16 -6.06
N ALA A 534 13.64 -25.82 -6.92
CA ALA A 534 14.84 -25.25 -7.52
C ALA A 534 14.58 -23.98 -8.34
N SER A 535 13.42 -23.86 -9.02
CA SER A 535 13.04 -22.64 -9.72
C SER A 535 12.60 -21.51 -8.77
N CYS A 536 12.20 -21.85 -7.56
CA CYS A 536 11.93 -20.89 -6.50
C CYS A 536 13.27 -20.31 -6.00
N GLU A 537 14.32 -21.11 -5.77
CA GLU A 537 15.65 -20.69 -5.24
C GLU A 537 16.40 -19.59 -6.02
N ALA A 538 15.99 -19.28 -7.24
CA ALA A 538 16.66 -18.33 -8.14
C ALA A 538 16.63 -16.85 -7.69
N ASP A 539 15.94 -16.54 -6.59
CA ASP A 539 15.81 -15.20 -6.01
C ASP A 539 16.20 -15.28 -4.53
N ASP A 540 16.86 -14.29 -3.95
CA ASP A 540 17.35 -14.30 -2.54
C ASP A 540 16.22 -14.43 -1.49
N LEU A 541 14.98 -14.55 -1.97
CA LEU A 541 13.70 -14.33 -1.33
C LEU A 541 12.88 -15.61 -1.19
N SER A 542 13.02 -16.55 -2.14
CA SER A 542 12.48 -17.91 -1.99
C SER A 542 13.17 -18.70 -0.88
N LYS A 543 14.35 -18.25 -0.43
CA LYS A 543 15.02 -18.73 0.78
C LYS A 543 14.12 -18.66 2.03
N TRP A 544 13.02 -17.91 1.99
CA TRP A 544 12.12 -17.62 3.10
C TRP A 544 10.69 -18.15 2.94
N VAL A 545 10.28 -18.59 1.76
CA VAL A 545 8.83 -18.79 1.48
C VAL A 545 8.38 -20.23 1.63
N ASP A 546 9.22 -21.20 1.29
CA ASP A 546 8.87 -22.60 1.39
C ASP A 546 10.10 -23.39 1.82
N GLY A 547 10.16 -23.66 3.11
CA GLY A 547 10.97 -24.75 3.56
C GLY A 547 10.32 -26.08 3.18
N PRO A 548 11.09 -27.13 2.87
CA PRO A 548 10.51 -28.37 2.40
C PRO A 548 9.70 -29.10 3.49
N TYR A 549 9.79 -28.69 4.74
CA TYR A 549 9.12 -29.37 5.85
C TYR A 549 7.75 -28.79 6.12
N LEU A 550 6.73 -29.64 6.10
CA LEU A 550 5.36 -29.29 6.47
C LEU A 550 4.95 -30.04 7.73
N TYR A 551 4.44 -29.30 8.71
CA TYR A 551 3.93 -29.84 9.96
C TYR A 551 2.44 -29.57 10.11
N SER A 552 1.71 -30.51 10.70
CA SER A 552 0.33 -30.34 11.13
C SER A 552 0.33 -29.88 12.58
N ASN A 553 -0.55 -28.95 12.91
CA ASN A 553 -0.78 -28.50 14.27
C ASN A 553 -1.74 -29.45 14.98
N ASP A 554 -1.26 -30.11 16.03
CA ASP A 554 -2.04 -31.10 16.81
C ASP A 554 -3.13 -30.42 17.66
N LEU A 555 -2.99 -29.11 17.92
CA LEU A 555 -3.93 -28.29 18.67
C LEU A 555 -4.75 -27.36 17.75
N TYR A 556 -4.88 -27.72 16.47
CA TYR A 556 -5.68 -26.97 15.49
C TYR A 556 -7.14 -26.85 15.93
N LEU A 557 -7.69 -25.62 15.85
CA LEU A 557 -9.11 -25.35 16.05
C LEU A 557 -9.79 -24.91 14.74
N PRO A 558 -11.07 -25.30 14.52
CA PRO A 558 -11.86 -24.80 13.40
C PRO A 558 -11.96 -23.27 13.38
N ARG A 559 -12.18 -22.70 12.19
CA ARG A 559 -12.30 -21.25 12.03
C ARG A 559 -13.52 -20.65 12.76
N TYR A 560 -14.62 -21.39 12.81
CA TYR A 560 -15.88 -20.94 13.40
C TYR A 560 -16.51 -22.06 14.21
N TYR A 561 -16.75 -21.83 15.50
CA TYR A 561 -17.30 -22.84 16.38
C TYR A 561 -18.03 -22.24 17.57
N LEU A 562 -18.99 -23.00 18.09
CA LEU A 562 -19.71 -22.72 19.32
C LEU A 562 -18.98 -23.29 20.52
N VAL A 563 -18.99 -22.52 21.59
CA VAL A 563 -18.48 -22.86 22.90
C VAL A 563 -19.56 -22.59 23.94
N ASP A 564 -19.67 -23.51 24.89
CA ASP A 564 -20.71 -23.45 25.92
C ASP A 564 -20.23 -22.83 27.23
N TYR A 565 -18.92 -22.62 27.43
CA TYR A 565 -18.37 -21.97 28.63
C TYR A 565 -17.68 -20.64 28.32
N GLY A 566 -18.16 -19.56 28.96
CA GLY A 566 -17.64 -18.20 28.78
C GLY A 566 -17.11 -17.58 30.05
N VAL A 567 -15.93 -16.96 29.94
CA VAL A 567 -15.36 -16.09 30.97
C VAL A 567 -15.32 -14.66 30.45
N LEU A 568 -16.00 -13.72 31.11
CA LEU A 568 -15.95 -12.30 30.81
C LEU A 568 -15.02 -11.59 31.79
N ILE A 569 -14.02 -10.87 31.29
CA ILE A 569 -13.09 -10.09 32.11
C ILE A 569 -13.36 -8.60 31.90
N LEU A 570 -13.67 -7.86 32.98
CA LEU A 570 -14.01 -6.43 32.95
C LEU A 570 -12.96 -5.60 33.67
N GLY A 571 -12.55 -4.48 33.08
CA GLY A 571 -11.56 -3.58 33.67
C GLY A 571 -10.81 -2.73 32.65
N ALA A 572 -9.75 -2.06 33.10
CA ALA A 572 -8.85 -1.34 32.21
C ALA A 572 -8.21 -2.29 31.18
N LYS A 573 -8.15 -1.86 29.90
CA LYS A 573 -7.70 -2.70 28.77
C LYS A 573 -6.37 -3.42 29.06
N ALA A 574 -5.37 -2.73 29.61
CA ALA A 574 -4.07 -3.32 29.89
C ALA A 574 -4.13 -4.47 30.91
N ASP A 575 -4.97 -4.34 31.94
CA ASP A 575 -5.13 -5.37 32.97
C ASP A 575 -5.93 -6.56 32.42
N VAL A 576 -7.00 -6.29 31.67
CA VAL A 576 -7.79 -7.30 30.95
C VAL A 576 -6.90 -8.10 30.00
N ASP A 577 -6.06 -7.42 29.21
CA ASP A 577 -5.12 -8.06 28.29
C ASP A 577 -4.16 -9.00 29.04
N ASN A 578 -3.56 -8.53 30.14
CA ASN A 578 -2.62 -9.30 30.93
C ASN A 578 -3.27 -10.55 31.54
N VAL A 579 -4.40 -10.38 32.24
CA VAL A 579 -5.12 -11.50 32.88
C VAL A 579 -5.58 -12.51 31.82
N ALA A 580 -6.15 -12.05 30.71
CA ALA A 580 -6.60 -12.93 29.64
C ALA A 580 -5.45 -13.77 29.06
N PHE A 581 -4.28 -13.17 28.80
CA PHE A 581 -3.12 -13.92 28.29
C PHE A 581 -2.57 -14.90 29.32
N GLN A 582 -2.47 -14.50 30.60
CA GLN A 582 -2.02 -15.38 31.67
C GLN A 582 -2.92 -16.60 31.82
N MET A 583 -4.24 -16.43 31.69
CA MET A 583 -5.22 -17.52 31.73
C MET A 583 -5.09 -18.41 30.49
N LEU A 584 -5.04 -17.81 29.30
CA LEU A 584 -4.97 -18.54 28.04
C LEU A 584 -3.72 -19.42 27.93
N LEU A 585 -2.61 -19.02 28.55
CA LEU A 585 -1.36 -19.79 28.56
C LEU A 585 -1.36 -20.98 29.53
N GLN A 586 -2.36 -21.11 30.40
CA GLN A 586 -2.42 -22.22 31.35
C GLN A 586 -2.67 -23.57 30.65
N PRO A 587 -1.98 -24.66 31.04
CA PRO A 587 -2.11 -25.97 30.38
C PRO A 587 -3.53 -26.55 30.40
N GLY A 588 -4.30 -26.30 31.47
CA GLY A 588 -5.65 -26.86 31.62
C GLY A 588 -6.75 -26.09 30.88
N ILE A 589 -6.44 -24.94 30.29
CA ILE A 589 -7.42 -24.13 29.55
C ILE A 589 -7.45 -24.58 28.10
N ASP A 590 -8.57 -25.17 27.67
CA ASP A 590 -8.80 -25.60 26.29
C ASP A 590 -9.65 -24.55 25.53
N PRO A 591 -9.05 -23.79 24.59
CA PRO A 591 -9.78 -22.76 23.85
C PRO A 591 -10.88 -23.31 22.93
N GLY A 592 -10.90 -24.63 22.67
CA GLY A 592 -11.99 -25.27 21.95
C GLY A 592 -13.24 -25.53 22.81
N LYS A 593 -13.13 -25.41 24.14
CA LYS A 593 -14.20 -25.72 25.11
C LYS A 593 -14.53 -24.55 26.05
N LEU A 594 -13.69 -23.53 26.06
CA LEU A 594 -13.85 -22.31 26.84
C LEU A 594 -13.45 -21.10 26.02
N VAL A 595 -14.20 -20.00 26.15
CA VAL A 595 -13.85 -18.70 25.56
C VAL A 595 -13.64 -17.65 26.64
N ILE A 596 -12.56 -16.89 26.49
CA ILE A 596 -12.22 -15.74 27.34
C ILE A 596 -12.59 -14.47 26.58
N THR A 597 -13.69 -13.83 26.97
CA THR A 597 -14.14 -12.54 26.46
C THR A 597 -13.38 -11.41 27.17
N LYS A 598 -12.63 -10.64 26.39
CA LYS A 598 -11.96 -9.42 26.87
C LYS A 598 -12.95 -8.28 26.83
N GLY A 599 -13.45 -7.91 27.99
CA GLY A 599 -14.54 -6.97 28.12
C GLY A 599 -14.13 -5.50 28.17
N ALA A 600 -15.14 -4.63 28.23
CA ALA A 600 -14.98 -3.19 28.37
C ALA A 600 -14.61 -2.79 29.81
N GLN A 601 -14.63 -1.49 30.09
CA GLN A 601 -14.16 -0.98 31.37
C GLN A 601 -15.01 -1.45 32.54
N GLY A 602 -16.34 -1.52 32.39
CA GLY A 602 -17.19 -1.95 33.50
C GLY A 602 -18.51 -2.60 33.11
N VAL A 603 -19.23 -3.06 34.14
CA VAL A 603 -20.49 -3.81 34.03
C VAL A 603 -21.59 -2.99 33.34
N SER A 604 -21.56 -1.66 33.45
CA SER A 604 -22.51 -0.75 32.83
C SER A 604 -22.52 -0.82 31.29
N ASP A 605 -21.41 -1.23 30.67
CA ASP A 605 -21.25 -1.38 29.21
C ASP A 605 -21.97 -2.61 28.63
N TYR A 606 -22.63 -3.40 29.48
CA TYR A 606 -23.26 -4.67 29.14
C TYR A 606 -24.73 -4.69 29.55
N SER A 607 -25.54 -5.28 28.67
CA SER A 607 -26.90 -5.68 29.02
C SER A 607 -26.90 -6.93 29.89
N GLU A 608 -27.98 -7.14 30.66
CA GLU A 608 -28.14 -8.32 31.51
C GLU A 608 -28.02 -9.63 30.69
N ASN A 609 -28.61 -9.67 29.50
CA ASN A 609 -28.50 -10.82 28.60
C ASN A 609 -27.05 -11.11 28.15
N GLU A 610 -26.23 -10.08 27.96
CA GLU A 610 -24.80 -10.29 27.61
C GLU A 610 -24.00 -10.82 28.79
N LEU A 611 -24.31 -10.37 30.02
CA LEU A 611 -23.68 -10.91 31.23
C LEU A 611 -24.07 -12.37 31.44
N MET A 612 -25.37 -12.68 31.33
CA MET A 612 -25.94 -14.03 31.47
C MET A 612 -25.50 -15.02 30.39
N ALA A 613 -24.95 -14.53 29.28
CA ALA A 613 -24.37 -15.39 28.26
C ALA A 613 -23.02 -16.00 28.66
N HIS A 614 -22.42 -15.52 29.75
CA HIS A 614 -21.17 -16.02 30.29
C HIS A 614 -21.45 -16.82 31.57
N ASP A 615 -20.59 -17.79 31.88
CA ASP A 615 -20.68 -18.58 33.10
C ASP A 615 -19.93 -17.91 34.25
N MET A 616 -18.93 -17.08 33.90
CA MET A 616 -18.07 -16.41 34.87
C MET A 616 -17.79 -14.96 34.47
N ILE A 617 -17.80 -14.08 35.47
CA ILE A 617 -17.39 -12.67 35.33
C ILE A 617 -16.24 -12.38 36.30
N ILE A 618 -15.12 -11.90 35.76
CA ILE A 618 -13.96 -11.43 36.50
C ILE A 618 -13.97 -9.90 36.51
N LEU A 619 -14.11 -9.32 37.70
CA LEU A 619 -14.10 -7.89 37.95
C LEU A 619 -12.71 -7.45 38.39
N LEU A 620 -12.02 -6.70 37.54
CA LEU A 620 -10.77 -6.04 37.88
C LEU A 620 -11.04 -4.69 38.57
N GLN A 621 -9.99 -3.98 38.98
CA GLN A 621 -10.14 -2.71 39.69
C GLN A 621 -11.00 -1.71 38.90
N ASN A 622 -11.92 -1.03 39.60
CA ASN A 622 -12.81 -0.01 39.05
C ASN A 622 -13.74 -0.50 37.91
N SER A 623 -13.98 -1.80 37.79
CA SER A 623 -14.87 -2.37 36.76
C SER A 623 -16.35 -2.44 37.16
N TYR A 624 -16.68 -2.01 38.37
CA TYR A 624 -18.02 -2.13 38.93
C TYR A 624 -18.36 -0.88 39.77
N ALA A 625 -19.58 -0.37 39.59
CA ALA A 625 -20.16 0.68 40.43
C ALA A 625 -21.35 0.15 41.25
N PRO A 626 -21.70 0.76 42.39
CA PRO A 626 -22.86 0.34 43.19
C PRO A 626 -24.20 0.28 42.42
N ALA A 627 -24.34 1.06 41.33
CA ALA A 627 -25.52 1.03 40.47
C ALA A 627 -25.66 -0.27 39.65
N ASP A 628 -24.56 -1.01 39.45
CA ASP A 628 -24.53 -2.27 38.71
C ASP A 628 -24.91 -3.48 39.58
N ALA A 629 -25.05 -3.29 40.91
CA ALA A 629 -25.31 -4.36 41.87
C ALA A 629 -26.52 -5.24 41.49
N PRO A 630 -27.66 -4.69 41.02
CA PRO A 630 -28.81 -5.51 40.65
C PRO A 630 -28.50 -6.48 39.50
N LYS A 631 -27.75 -6.03 38.48
CA LYS A 631 -27.38 -6.89 37.33
C LYS A 631 -26.46 -8.03 37.77
N LEU A 632 -25.45 -7.72 38.59
CA LEU A 632 -24.52 -8.74 39.09
C LEU A 632 -25.21 -9.71 40.06
N LYS A 633 -26.16 -9.22 40.86
CA LYS A 633 -26.93 -10.08 41.76
C LYS A 633 -27.80 -11.06 40.97
N ALA A 634 -28.50 -10.58 39.94
CA ALA A 634 -29.25 -11.44 39.03
C ALA A 634 -28.36 -12.51 38.40
N PHE A 635 -27.15 -12.13 37.96
CA PHE A 635 -26.17 -13.05 37.40
C PHE A 635 -25.77 -14.17 38.36
N VAL A 636 -25.46 -13.83 39.61
CA VAL A 636 -25.10 -14.82 40.65
C VAL A 636 -26.31 -15.69 41.02
N GLU A 637 -27.51 -15.11 41.13
CA GLU A 637 -28.77 -15.83 41.40
C GLU A 637 -29.13 -16.82 40.27
N ALA A 638 -28.74 -16.52 39.03
CA ALA A 638 -28.87 -17.42 37.88
C ALA A 638 -27.80 -18.54 37.84
N GLY A 639 -26.88 -18.57 38.82
CA GLY A 639 -25.81 -19.58 38.93
C GLY A 639 -24.47 -19.16 38.34
N GLY A 640 -24.32 -17.91 37.90
CA GLY A 640 -23.06 -17.37 37.40
C GLY A 640 -22.01 -17.18 38.49
N ILE A 641 -20.74 -17.32 38.12
CA ILE A 641 -19.60 -17.20 39.05
C ILE A 641 -19.01 -15.79 38.95
N LEU A 642 -19.02 -15.06 40.07
CA LEU A 642 -18.46 -13.70 40.15
C LEU A 642 -17.12 -13.70 40.90
N VAL A 643 -16.09 -13.08 40.31
CA VAL A 643 -14.72 -13.06 40.87
C VAL A 643 -14.15 -11.64 40.89
N PRO A 644 -13.87 -11.04 42.07
CA PRO A 644 -14.26 -11.51 43.40
C PRO A 644 -15.78 -11.46 43.59
N ASP A 645 -16.31 -12.30 44.49
CA ASP A 645 -17.70 -12.19 44.90
C ASP A 645 -17.89 -10.94 45.77
N VAL A 646 -18.43 -9.88 45.17
CA VAL A 646 -18.68 -8.59 45.84
C VAL A 646 -19.82 -8.65 46.87
N PHE A 647 -20.63 -9.72 46.85
CA PHE A 647 -21.70 -9.95 47.82
C PHE A 647 -21.26 -10.85 48.97
N ASN A 648 -20.25 -11.70 48.75
CA ASN A 648 -19.64 -12.57 49.76
C ASN A 648 -18.11 -12.37 49.86
N PRO A 649 -17.65 -11.27 50.48
CA PRO A 649 -16.22 -10.90 50.50
C PRO A 649 -15.28 -11.88 51.23
N GLY A 650 -15.80 -12.93 51.86
CA GLY A 650 -15.02 -13.99 52.50
C GLY A 650 -14.52 -15.10 51.57
N GLN A 651 -14.98 -15.14 50.31
CA GLN A 651 -14.57 -16.12 49.31
C GLN A 651 -13.69 -15.48 48.23
N SER A 652 -12.41 -15.24 48.53
CA SER A 652 -11.45 -14.86 47.49
C SER A 652 -10.90 -16.11 46.79
N LEU A 653 -11.09 -16.18 45.47
CA LEU A 653 -10.51 -17.25 44.66
C LEU A 653 -9.09 -16.85 44.22
N SER A 654 -8.08 -17.66 44.55
CA SER A 654 -6.75 -17.48 43.98
C SER A 654 -6.76 -17.76 42.47
N PHE A 655 -5.85 -17.14 41.71
CA PHE A 655 -5.75 -17.35 40.26
C PHE A 655 -5.47 -18.82 39.88
N GLU A 656 -4.73 -19.54 40.71
CA GLU A 656 -4.45 -20.97 40.52
C GLU A 656 -5.71 -21.82 40.71
N ASN A 657 -6.48 -21.55 41.78
CA ASN A 657 -7.76 -22.23 42.03
C ASN A 657 -8.78 -21.91 40.93
N LEU A 658 -8.78 -20.68 40.42
CA LEU A 658 -9.59 -20.26 39.28
C LEU A 658 -9.28 -21.10 38.05
N THR A 659 -8.01 -21.23 37.72
CA THR A 659 -7.55 -22.00 36.55
C THR A 659 -7.93 -23.48 36.69
N LEU A 660 -7.74 -24.07 37.86
CA LEU A 660 -8.13 -25.45 38.14
C LEU A 660 -9.64 -25.67 38.00
N MET A 661 -10.45 -24.73 38.49
CA MET A 661 -11.90 -24.76 38.34
C MET A 661 -12.30 -24.69 36.87
N LEU A 662 -11.78 -23.73 36.12
CA LEU A 662 -12.04 -23.58 34.68
C LEU A 662 -11.66 -24.83 33.87
N SER A 663 -10.56 -25.46 34.23
CA SER A 663 -10.09 -26.70 33.60
C SER A 663 -11.05 -27.88 33.88
N ARG A 664 -11.65 -27.92 35.08
CA ARG A 664 -12.66 -28.93 35.43
C ARG A 664 -13.99 -28.67 34.75
N GLU A 665 -14.47 -27.43 34.77
CA GLU A 665 -15.77 -27.03 34.19
C GLU A 665 -15.83 -27.18 32.67
N SER A 666 -14.69 -27.04 31.99
CA SER A 666 -14.58 -27.26 30.54
C SER A 666 -14.39 -28.74 30.17
N SER A 667 -14.12 -29.63 31.14
CA SER A 667 -13.92 -31.06 30.89
C SER A 667 -15.22 -31.73 30.46
N GLY A 668 -15.19 -32.45 29.32
CA GLY A 668 -16.36 -33.14 28.77
C GLY A 668 -17.28 -32.30 27.88
N ARG A 669 -17.04 -30.98 27.75
CA ARG A 669 -17.77 -30.13 26.81
C ARG A 669 -17.33 -30.40 25.37
N GLN A 670 -18.28 -30.32 24.43
CA GLN A 670 -18.02 -30.51 23.00
C GLN A 670 -18.07 -29.19 22.26
N MET A 671 -17.19 -29.06 21.28
CA MET A 671 -17.20 -27.96 20.33
C MET A 671 -18.15 -28.30 19.18
N LEU A 672 -19.00 -27.35 18.78
CA LEU A 672 -19.81 -27.49 17.58
C LEU A 672 -19.31 -26.55 16.48
N GLN A 673 -18.74 -27.12 15.41
CA GLN A 673 -18.33 -26.34 14.24
C GLN A 673 -19.56 -25.91 13.43
N ILE A 674 -19.65 -24.62 13.08
CA ILE A 674 -20.66 -24.12 12.13
C ILE A 674 -19.94 -23.71 10.84
N LYS A 675 -20.36 -24.29 9.72
CA LYS A 675 -19.82 -23.93 8.40
C LYS A 675 -20.56 -22.71 7.84
N PRO A 676 -19.85 -21.78 7.19
CA PRO A 676 -20.50 -20.65 6.54
C PRO A 676 -21.30 -21.12 5.31
N SER A 677 -22.48 -20.54 5.10
CA SER A 677 -23.25 -20.69 3.86
C SER A 677 -22.71 -19.80 2.74
N VAL A 678 -22.10 -18.67 3.10
CA VAL A 678 -21.38 -17.78 2.18
C VAL A 678 -20.05 -17.40 2.82
N TYR A 679 -18.96 -17.55 2.07
CA TYR A 679 -17.60 -17.25 2.53
C TYR A 679 -16.87 -16.32 1.55
N GLY A 680 -17.05 -15.01 1.72
CA GLY A 680 -16.42 -13.98 0.90
C GLY A 680 -15.53 -13.03 1.70
N PRO A 681 -14.76 -12.17 1.00
CA PRO A 681 -13.85 -11.22 1.64
C PRO A 681 -14.58 -10.21 2.54
N ASN A 682 -15.67 -9.63 2.05
CA ASN A 682 -16.41 -8.58 2.75
C ASN A 682 -17.66 -9.09 3.47
N ARG A 683 -17.99 -10.38 3.32
CA ARG A 683 -19.27 -10.93 3.77
C ARG A 683 -19.15 -12.41 4.07
N ILE A 684 -19.58 -12.77 5.29
CA ILE A 684 -19.65 -14.17 5.74
C ILE A 684 -21.04 -14.39 6.31
N GLU A 685 -21.68 -15.49 5.90
CA GLU A 685 -23.01 -15.86 6.37
C GLU A 685 -23.04 -17.24 6.98
N PHE A 686 -23.87 -17.40 8.00
CA PHE A 686 -24.17 -18.67 8.63
C PHE A 686 -25.68 -18.84 8.73
N ARG A 687 -26.17 -20.04 8.40
CA ARG A 687 -27.56 -20.42 8.63
C ARG A 687 -27.68 -21.02 10.03
N LEU A 688 -28.39 -20.31 10.89
CA LEU A 688 -28.72 -20.73 12.25
C LEU A 688 -30.00 -21.56 12.27
N ASN A 689 -29.97 -22.67 13.00
CA ASN A 689 -31.09 -23.58 13.24
C ASN A 689 -31.56 -23.55 14.71
N GLY A 690 -31.21 -22.50 15.45
CA GLY A 690 -31.60 -22.34 16.85
C GLY A 690 -30.48 -22.61 17.84
N GLU A 691 -29.23 -22.51 17.38
CA GLU A 691 -28.04 -22.65 18.21
C GLU A 691 -27.98 -21.56 19.29
N LYS A 692 -27.51 -21.94 20.47
CA LYS A 692 -27.33 -21.08 21.65
C LYS A 692 -25.90 -21.18 22.13
N GLY A 693 -25.37 -20.09 22.68
CA GLY A 693 -24.04 -20.06 23.29
C GLY A 693 -23.13 -19.02 22.66
N LEU A 694 -21.83 -19.22 22.85
CA LEU A 694 -20.79 -18.27 22.48
C LEU A 694 -20.15 -18.71 21.16
N PHE A 695 -20.49 -18.01 20.08
CA PHE A 695 -19.99 -18.33 18.75
C PHE A 695 -18.67 -17.60 18.48
N PHE A 696 -17.58 -18.36 18.54
CA PHE A 696 -16.23 -17.89 18.33
C PHE A 696 -15.87 -17.90 16.84
N LEU A 697 -15.18 -16.85 16.43
CA LEU A 697 -14.57 -16.70 15.11
C LEU A 697 -13.07 -16.51 15.27
N GLY A 698 -12.27 -17.31 14.59
CA GLY A 698 -10.83 -17.11 14.41
C GLY A 698 -10.50 -15.91 13.51
N GLU A 699 -11.29 -14.85 13.61
CA GLU A 699 -11.23 -13.62 12.82
C GLU A 699 -11.04 -12.42 13.73
N LYS A 700 -10.33 -11.41 13.24
CA LYS A 700 -10.04 -10.18 13.98
C LYS A 700 -11.08 -9.08 13.78
N PHE A 701 -12.33 -9.43 13.48
CA PHE A 701 -13.39 -8.47 13.16
C PHE A 701 -13.63 -7.45 14.27
N TYR A 702 -13.51 -7.85 15.54
CA TYR A 702 -13.65 -6.95 16.68
C TYR A 702 -12.70 -5.75 16.66
N MET A 703 -11.55 -5.85 15.98
CA MET A 703 -10.55 -4.78 15.91
C MET A 703 -10.98 -3.62 14.99
N PHE A 704 -11.91 -3.88 14.06
CA PHE A 704 -12.29 -2.94 13.01
C PHE A 704 -13.79 -2.65 13.13
N PRO A 705 -14.19 -1.48 13.68
CA PRO A 705 -15.60 -1.13 13.95
C PRO A 705 -16.53 -1.18 12.73
N GLU A 706 -15.98 -1.17 11.52
CA GLU A 706 -16.71 -1.29 10.26
C GLU A 706 -17.16 -2.72 9.95
N TRP A 707 -16.64 -3.74 10.67
CA TRP A 707 -17.26 -5.06 10.69
C TRP A 707 -18.55 -5.01 11.50
N LYS A 708 -19.65 -5.38 10.86
CA LYS A 708 -20.98 -5.45 11.46
C LYS A 708 -21.48 -6.88 11.45
N ALA A 709 -22.10 -7.29 12.55
CA ALA A 709 -22.77 -8.58 12.68
C ALA A 709 -24.26 -8.34 12.88
N SER A 710 -25.11 -9.16 12.26
CA SER A 710 -26.55 -9.11 12.46
C SER A 710 -27.18 -10.49 12.40
N ILE A 711 -28.26 -10.70 13.17
CA ILE A 711 -29.11 -11.89 13.07
C ILE A 711 -30.47 -11.42 12.55
N ASN A 712 -30.87 -11.93 11.38
CA ASN A 712 -32.11 -11.54 10.70
C ASN A 712 -32.26 -10.01 10.57
N GLY A 713 -31.16 -9.33 10.21
CA GLY A 713 -31.10 -7.87 10.04
C GLY A 713 -31.03 -7.04 11.33
N LYS A 714 -31.13 -7.65 12.51
CA LYS A 714 -30.90 -6.96 13.79
C LYS A 714 -29.43 -7.02 14.16
N GLU A 715 -28.78 -5.85 14.26
CA GLU A 715 -27.36 -5.73 14.64
C GLU A 715 -27.10 -6.34 16.03
N ILE A 716 -25.99 -7.05 16.14
CA ILE A 716 -25.47 -7.61 17.39
C ILE A 716 -24.01 -7.18 17.56
N ARG A 717 -23.54 -7.16 18.81
CA ARG A 717 -22.18 -6.75 19.14
C ARG A 717 -21.18 -7.85 18.80
N ILE A 718 -20.03 -7.44 18.27
CA ILE A 718 -18.84 -8.30 18.11
C ILE A 718 -17.91 -8.01 19.29
N HIS A 719 -17.56 -9.05 20.04
CA HIS A 719 -16.70 -8.98 21.22
C HIS A 719 -15.29 -9.47 20.90
N ASN A 720 -14.29 -9.01 21.66
CA ASN A 720 -12.93 -9.51 21.61
C ASN A 720 -12.82 -10.80 22.44
N ALA A 721 -12.32 -11.88 21.84
CA ALA A 721 -12.22 -13.18 22.49
C ALA A 721 -10.86 -13.84 22.29
N ASN A 722 -10.39 -14.52 23.34
CA ASN A 722 -9.14 -15.28 23.38
C ASN A 722 -7.92 -14.51 22.85
N GLY A 723 -7.91 -13.18 23.03
CA GLY A 723 -6.80 -12.30 22.67
C GLY A 723 -6.73 -11.86 21.20
N ILE A 724 -7.21 -12.67 20.25
CA ILE A 724 -7.11 -12.39 18.81
C ILE A 724 -8.38 -12.70 17.98
N GLY A 725 -9.34 -13.43 18.55
CA GLY A 725 -10.56 -13.84 17.87
C GLY A 725 -11.73 -12.90 18.16
N SER A 726 -12.80 -13.08 17.40
CA SER A 726 -14.07 -12.37 17.59
C SER A 726 -15.11 -13.31 18.17
N LEU A 727 -16.09 -12.75 18.87
CA LEU A 727 -17.16 -13.50 19.49
C LEU A 727 -18.50 -12.80 19.28
N VAL A 728 -19.54 -13.58 19.00
CA VAL A 728 -20.94 -13.13 19.05
C VAL A 728 -21.77 -14.08 19.89
N ILE A 729 -22.79 -13.56 20.56
CA ILE A 729 -23.67 -14.34 21.43
C ILE A 729 -24.88 -14.80 20.63
N LEU A 730 -25.13 -16.10 20.59
CA LEU A 730 -26.28 -16.70 19.93
C LEU A 730 -27.36 -17.05 20.96
N ASN A 731 -28.58 -16.56 20.72
CA ASN A 731 -29.70 -16.66 21.66
C ASN A 731 -30.76 -17.70 21.23
N GLY A 732 -30.41 -18.63 20.34
CA GLY A 732 -31.32 -19.69 19.90
C GLY A 732 -32.29 -19.27 18.80
N LYS A 733 -31.98 -18.20 18.07
CA LYS A 733 -32.78 -17.75 16.93
C LYS A 733 -32.36 -18.52 15.67
N SER A 734 -33.34 -19.00 14.91
CA SER A 734 -33.10 -19.49 13.55
C SER A 734 -33.03 -18.34 12.55
N GLY A 735 -32.40 -18.58 11.40
CA GLY A 735 -32.28 -17.62 10.30
C GLY A 735 -30.83 -17.34 9.94
N ASP A 736 -30.53 -16.13 9.47
CA ASP A 736 -29.22 -15.81 8.91
C ASP A 736 -28.42 -14.90 9.86
N LEU A 737 -27.25 -15.39 10.26
CA LEU A 737 -26.20 -14.61 10.92
C LEU A 737 -25.25 -14.09 9.83
N VAL A 738 -25.18 -12.76 9.69
CA VAL A 738 -24.44 -12.09 8.63
C VAL A 738 -23.37 -11.20 9.24
N PHE A 739 -22.12 -11.43 8.84
CA PHE A 739 -21.00 -10.52 9.04
C PHE A 739 -20.74 -9.77 7.73
N SER A 740 -20.59 -8.45 7.81
CA SER A 740 -20.30 -7.62 6.64
C SER A 740 -19.31 -6.50 6.96
N TYR A 741 -18.44 -6.20 5.98
CA TYR A 741 -17.44 -5.13 6.07
C TYR A 741 -17.56 -4.17 4.90
N VAL A 742 -17.86 -2.91 5.21
CA VAL A 742 -17.84 -1.82 4.22
C VAL A 742 -17.22 -0.59 4.89
N PRO A 743 -16.07 -0.10 4.42
CA PRO A 743 -15.46 1.11 4.99
C PRO A 743 -16.40 2.31 4.83
N ALA A 744 -16.81 2.92 5.94
CA ALA A 744 -17.70 4.09 5.89
C ALA A 744 -17.07 5.28 5.12
N GLY A 745 -15.75 5.41 5.18
CA GLY A 745 -14.98 6.38 4.40
C GLY A 745 -15.11 6.19 2.88
N PHE A 746 -15.30 4.96 2.41
CA PHE A 746 -15.38 4.67 0.97
C PHE A 746 -16.64 5.28 0.37
N VAL A 747 -17.80 5.03 0.98
CA VAL A 747 -19.10 5.52 0.49
C VAL A 747 -19.13 7.05 0.47
N LYS A 748 -18.66 7.70 1.54
CA LYS A 748 -18.53 9.17 1.59
C LYS A 748 -17.56 9.67 0.53
N GLY A 749 -16.44 8.97 0.35
CA GLY A 749 -15.43 9.29 -0.65
C GLY A 749 -15.96 9.24 -2.08
N VAL A 750 -16.76 8.24 -2.43
CA VAL A 750 -17.41 8.14 -3.75
C VAL A 750 -18.27 9.38 -4.04
N TRP A 751 -19.11 9.79 -3.10
CA TRP A 751 -19.93 11.00 -3.26
C TRP A 751 -19.10 12.27 -3.41
N LEU A 752 -18.01 12.41 -2.65
CA LEU A 752 -17.09 13.55 -2.81
C LEU A 752 -16.36 13.54 -4.14
N THR A 753 -16.00 12.37 -4.66
CA THR A 753 -15.40 12.23 -6.00
C THR A 753 -16.38 12.62 -7.10
N ILE A 754 -17.65 12.19 -7.00
CA ILE A 754 -18.71 12.64 -7.93
C ILE A 754 -18.90 14.15 -7.86
N ALA A 755 -18.96 14.74 -6.66
CA ALA A 755 -19.07 16.18 -6.48
C ALA A 755 -17.86 16.93 -7.06
N GLY A 756 -16.64 16.42 -6.86
CA GLY A 756 -15.41 16.96 -7.43
C GLY A 756 -15.38 16.94 -8.95
N LEU A 757 -15.88 15.86 -9.57
CA LEU A 757 -16.05 15.77 -11.03
C LEU A 757 -17.06 16.79 -11.55
N ALA A 758 -18.22 16.88 -10.90
CA ALA A 758 -19.26 17.86 -11.26
C ALA A 758 -18.75 19.30 -11.14
N LEU A 759 -18.04 19.62 -10.05
CA LEU A 759 -17.42 20.92 -9.83
C LEU A 759 -16.36 21.23 -10.90
N SER A 760 -15.53 20.25 -11.26
CA SER A 760 -14.53 20.41 -12.33
C SER A 760 -15.20 20.77 -13.66
N ILE A 761 -16.26 20.05 -14.04
CA ILE A 761 -17.03 20.32 -15.27
C ILE A 761 -17.68 21.70 -15.22
N LEU A 762 -18.32 22.06 -14.10
CA LEU A 762 -18.94 23.37 -13.90
C LEU A 762 -17.94 24.51 -14.11
N LEU A 763 -16.78 24.44 -13.44
CA LEU A 763 -15.72 25.45 -13.54
C LEU A 763 -15.20 25.59 -14.97
N ILE A 764 -15.03 24.47 -15.69
CA ILE A 764 -14.61 24.47 -17.10
C ILE A 764 -15.66 25.15 -18.00
N ILE A 765 -16.95 24.86 -17.78
CA ILE A 765 -18.04 25.46 -18.56
C ILE A 765 -18.13 26.97 -18.29
N MET A 766 -18.04 27.38 -17.02
CA MET A 766 -18.05 28.80 -16.64
C MET A 766 -16.87 29.55 -17.26
N ASP A 767 -15.68 28.96 -17.25
CA ASP A 767 -14.49 29.55 -17.88
C ASP A 767 -14.70 29.80 -19.38
N ARG A 768 -15.21 28.78 -20.08
CA ARG A 768 -15.38 28.81 -21.53
C ARG A 768 -16.51 29.73 -21.99
N LYS A 769 -17.62 29.79 -21.25
CA LYS A 769 -18.80 30.58 -21.64
C LYS A 769 -18.73 32.03 -21.17
N MET A 770 -18.20 32.28 -19.97
CA MET A 770 -18.28 33.59 -19.32
C MET A 770 -16.96 34.35 -19.32
N GLY A 771 -15.86 33.73 -19.77
CA GLY A 771 -14.53 34.33 -19.71
C GLY A 771 -14.11 34.67 -18.28
N TRP A 772 -14.60 33.92 -17.28
CA TRP A 772 -14.46 34.27 -15.87
C TRP A 772 -13.00 34.42 -15.47
N SER A 773 -12.13 33.49 -15.88
CA SER A 773 -10.70 33.62 -15.58
C SER A 773 -10.09 34.86 -16.22
N GLN A 774 -10.44 35.20 -17.46
CA GLN A 774 -9.93 36.40 -18.14
C GLN A 774 -10.42 37.72 -17.51
N LYS A 775 -11.58 37.68 -16.84
CA LYS A 775 -12.16 38.85 -16.18
C LYS A 775 -11.51 39.13 -14.82
N TYR A 776 -11.12 38.08 -14.08
CA TYR A 776 -10.68 38.20 -12.69
C TYR A 776 -9.19 37.91 -12.45
N PHE A 777 -8.48 37.28 -13.40
CA PHE A 777 -7.05 36.93 -13.33
C PHE A 777 -6.29 37.38 -14.57
#